data_AF-A0A9R1FPB8-F1
#
_entry.id   AF-A0A9R1FPB8-F1
#
_cell.length_a   1.000
_cell.length_b   1.000
_cell.length_c   1.000
_cell.angle_alpha   90.00
_cell.angle_beta   90.00
_cell.angle_gamma   90.00
#
_symmetry.space_group_name_H-M   'P 1'
#
loop_
_entity.id
_entity.type
_entity.pdbx_description
1 polymer ?
#
loop_
_entity_poly.entity_id
_entity_poly.type
_entity_poly.pdbx_seq_one_letter_code
_entity_poly.pdbx_strand_id
1 'polypeptide(L)'
;MAAAPPDGQEKVIAAAQQIVKSLANSKNAADDMIRILSGFDNRFSLMSDLFPDAGAPDAAAGSELPEGEEEEEGEYGRERGPPGPGFGGDDDDLEDERDAAVEEALRLVEQWDSPAAGDRLVFESPEDAEEYLAAAACLMGEAGPRVEAALQVAMARLEEEFRQLLIRGTASLAAEDLHASLLRRLSLTVPTFHSASSVDLDCPSFASHADEGDESSGAGRWSSASDGEISPYLISPDTVSTLKDIADVMLRAGYGPELCQVYSEVRRDTLMECLAVLGVDKMSLEEVQRVEWGVLDGKMKKWIQALRVVVQGLLAEERRICGQILAADADAEEECFTEAAKGCVLQLLNFGDAIAIGKRSSEKLFRILGMYEALAELLPELEALFSGDARDFIKEEAEGILVRLGDAVRGTVAEFANAIRGETSRRSLPGGEIHPLTRYVMNYVRLLADYSRWLNHLLDGCETELENGGDNADMTPLGHCLLILITHLLDKIEDKAKLYDDEALQNIFLMNNLWYVVQKIKDSELKSLLGDNWIRKRRGQIRRYSTGYLRSSWTRVLACLRDDGLPQTTGSSSALKAALKERFKSFNLAYEELYRTQTAWKVVDPQLREELKISISEKVLPAYRSFVGRFRGQLEGGRNFAKYIKYNPEDVENQVSDFFEGKKLNA
;
A
#
# COMPACT_ATOMS: atom_id res chain seq x y z
N MET A 1 26.00 -28.56 6.54
CA MET A 1 27.06 -27.68 5.98
C MET A 1 28.40 -28.34 6.24
N ALA A 2 29.26 -28.40 5.23
CA ALA A 2 30.58 -29.02 5.30
C ALA A 2 31.54 -28.18 6.18
N ALA A 3 32.27 -28.83 7.10
CA ALA A 3 33.31 -28.19 7.88
C ALA A 3 34.45 -27.71 6.97
N ALA A 4 34.83 -26.45 7.10
CA ALA A 4 35.92 -25.83 6.35
C ALA A 4 37.28 -26.48 6.71
N PRO A 5 38.23 -26.56 5.76
CA PRO A 5 39.52 -27.21 6.00
C PRO A 5 40.36 -26.42 7.04
N PRO A 6 41.20 -27.11 7.84
CA PRO A 6 41.95 -26.52 8.96
C PRO A 6 42.90 -25.38 8.55
N ASP A 7 43.30 -25.34 7.28
CA ASP A 7 44.25 -24.38 6.70
C ASP A 7 43.69 -22.94 6.55
N GLY A 8 42.37 -22.78 6.66
CA GLY A 8 41.72 -21.46 6.57
C GLY A 8 41.77 -20.65 7.86
N GLN A 9 41.67 -21.33 9.01
CA GLN A 9 41.60 -20.66 10.31
C GLN A 9 42.96 -20.13 10.78
N GLU A 10 44.05 -20.85 10.50
CA GLU A 10 45.42 -20.37 10.80
C GLU A 10 45.78 -19.11 9.99
N LYS A 11 45.26 -18.99 8.75
CA LYS A 11 45.44 -17.77 7.93
C LYS A 11 44.70 -16.56 8.50
N VAL A 12 43.53 -16.77 9.11
CA VAL A 12 42.80 -15.68 9.79
C VAL A 12 43.58 -15.18 11.00
N ILE A 13 44.19 -16.09 11.77
CA ILE A 13 44.99 -15.71 12.93
C ILE A 13 46.26 -14.95 12.51
N ALA A 14 46.94 -15.42 11.47
CA ALA A 14 48.13 -14.75 10.92
C ALA A 14 47.80 -13.35 10.34
N ALA A 15 46.63 -13.19 9.70
CA ALA A 15 46.18 -11.90 9.18
C ALA A 15 45.87 -10.92 10.32
N ALA A 16 45.16 -11.37 11.36
CA ALA A 16 44.89 -10.56 12.55
C ALA A 16 46.19 -10.12 13.26
N GLN A 17 47.19 -11.00 13.36
CA GLN A 17 48.51 -10.65 13.88
C GLN A 17 49.21 -9.55 13.07
N GLN A 18 49.13 -9.60 11.73
CA GLN A 18 49.68 -8.52 10.90
C GLN A 18 48.93 -7.20 11.09
N ILE A 19 47.60 -7.24 11.19
CA ILE A 19 46.77 -6.04 11.40
C ILE A 19 47.13 -5.37 12.73
N VAL A 20 47.20 -6.13 13.83
CA VAL A 20 47.61 -5.60 15.14
C VAL A 20 49.02 -5.03 15.08
N LYS A 21 49.96 -5.72 14.42
CA LYS A 21 51.35 -5.26 14.28
C LYS A 21 51.50 -4.00 13.41
N SER A 22 50.61 -3.79 12.43
CA SER A 22 50.65 -2.63 11.53
C SER A 22 49.91 -1.41 12.07
N LEU A 23 48.90 -1.59 12.93
CA LEU A 23 48.06 -0.51 13.44
C LEU A 23 48.36 -0.11 14.89
N ALA A 24 48.95 -0.99 15.69
CA ALA A 24 49.25 -0.67 17.08
C ALA A 24 50.50 0.22 17.18
N ASN A 25 50.29 1.50 17.48
CA ASN A 25 51.34 2.50 17.63
C ASN A 25 51.95 2.52 19.06
N SER A 26 51.38 1.75 19.98
CA SER A 26 51.81 1.61 21.39
C SER A 26 51.41 0.26 21.95
N LYS A 27 52.07 -0.19 23.03
CA LYS A 27 51.78 -1.46 23.70
C LYS A 27 50.33 -1.53 24.21
N ASN A 28 49.85 -0.45 24.83
CA ASN A 28 48.47 -0.38 25.32
C ASN A 28 47.45 -0.50 24.18
N ALA A 29 47.72 0.11 23.02
CA ALA A 29 46.85 -0.02 21.85
C ALA A 29 46.88 -1.44 21.26
N ALA A 30 48.02 -2.13 21.33
CA ALA A 30 48.11 -3.54 20.95
C ALA A 30 47.29 -4.43 21.89
N ASP A 31 47.42 -4.22 23.20
CA ASP A 31 46.71 -4.99 24.23
C ASP A 31 45.18 -4.78 24.15
N ASP A 32 44.72 -3.55 23.91
CA ASP A 32 43.30 -3.25 23.70
C ASP A 32 42.74 -3.92 22.43
N MET A 33 43.50 -3.91 21.32
CA MET A 33 43.09 -4.60 20.10
C MET A 33 43.07 -6.12 20.27
N ILE A 34 44.04 -6.69 21.00
CA ILE A 34 44.06 -8.13 21.33
C ILE A 34 42.87 -8.50 22.21
N ARG A 35 42.50 -7.64 23.17
CA ARG A 35 41.31 -7.85 24.03
C ARG A 35 40.02 -7.87 23.23
N ILE A 36 39.87 -6.94 22.27
CA ILE A 36 38.70 -6.90 21.38
C ILE A 36 38.64 -8.15 20.50
N LEU A 37 39.76 -8.55 19.88
CA LEU A 37 39.82 -9.75 19.03
C LEU A 37 39.56 -11.03 19.83
N SER A 38 40.01 -11.09 21.09
CA SER A 38 39.77 -12.22 21.99
C SER A 38 38.29 -12.38 22.35
N GLY A 39 37.48 -11.32 22.24
CA GLY A 39 36.02 -11.41 22.38
C GLY A 39 35.32 -12.12 21.23
N PHE A 40 35.98 -12.26 20.07
CA PHE A 40 35.46 -12.98 18.91
C PHE A 40 35.98 -14.43 18.82
N ASP A 41 37.23 -14.69 19.24
CA ASP A 41 37.80 -16.04 19.34
C ASP A 41 38.90 -16.06 20.42
N ASN A 42 38.75 -16.93 21.43
CA ASN A 42 39.64 -17.02 22.59
C ASN A 42 41.10 -17.32 22.21
N ARG A 43 41.37 -17.89 21.02
CA ARG A 43 42.74 -18.19 20.56
C ARG A 43 43.58 -16.94 20.29
N PHE A 44 42.96 -15.77 20.13
CA PHE A 44 43.66 -14.50 19.97
C PHE A 44 44.32 -14.01 21.26
N SER A 45 43.92 -14.53 22.43
CA SER A 45 44.55 -14.21 23.71
C SER A 45 45.99 -14.71 23.84
N LEU A 46 46.42 -15.63 22.98
CA LEU A 46 47.79 -16.16 22.90
C LEU A 46 48.77 -15.20 22.17
N MET A 47 48.32 -14.00 21.76
CA MET A 47 49.07 -13.04 20.94
C MET A 47 49.89 -11.99 21.73
N SER A 48 49.95 -12.07 23.05
CA SER A 48 50.47 -10.99 23.92
C SER A 48 51.97 -10.66 23.80
N ASP A 49 52.76 -11.39 23.01
CA ASP A 49 54.23 -11.24 22.93
C ASP A 49 54.74 -10.46 21.70
N LEU A 50 53.94 -9.56 21.13
CA LEU A 50 54.31 -8.84 19.89
C LEU A 50 55.29 -7.66 20.08
N PHE A 51 55.53 -7.21 21.32
CA PHE A 51 56.47 -6.12 21.65
C PHE A 51 57.41 -6.50 22.81
N PRO A 52 58.70 -6.80 22.55
CA PRO A 52 59.68 -7.06 23.60
C PRO A 52 60.10 -5.76 24.32
N ASP A 53 60.22 -5.85 25.65
CA ASP A 53 60.58 -4.76 26.55
C ASP A 53 62.04 -4.31 26.34
N ALA A 54 62.25 -3.05 25.98
CA ALA A 54 63.58 -2.47 25.84
C ALA A 54 64.05 -1.96 27.21
N GLY A 55 65.07 -2.62 27.75
CA GLY A 55 65.53 -2.50 29.13
C GLY A 55 66.03 -1.12 29.58
N ALA A 56 66.05 -0.99 30.90
CA ALA A 56 66.71 0.07 31.66
C ALA A 56 68.22 0.16 31.37
N PRO A 57 68.84 1.32 31.62
CA PRO A 57 69.79 1.33 32.75
C PRO A 57 69.83 2.63 33.58
N ASP A 58 69.98 2.41 34.88
CA ASP A 58 70.84 3.03 35.91
C ASP A 58 71.24 4.54 35.95
N ALA A 59 71.07 5.06 37.17
CA ALA A 59 72.00 5.86 37.99
C ALA A 59 71.99 7.41 37.97
N ALA A 60 71.79 7.93 39.19
CA ALA A 60 72.49 9.04 39.87
C ALA A 60 71.93 10.49 39.84
N ALA A 61 71.52 10.89 41.06
CA ALA A 61 71.87 12.13 41.79
C ALA A 61 71.14 13.48 41.54
N GLY A 62 70.63 14.04 42.65
CA GLY A 62 70.35 15.47 42.91
C GLY A 62 68.95 15.73 43.50
N SER A 63 68.73 15.70 44.83
CA SER A 63 68.77 16.84 45.79
C SER A 63 67.87 18.03 45.38
N GLU A 64 66.92 18.58 46.15
CA GLU A 64 66.71 18.65 47.61
C GLU A 64 65.25 19.14 47.92
N LEU A 65 64.82 18.83 49.14
CA LEU A 65 63.57 19.03 49.91
C LEU A 65 63.26 20.53 50.24
N PRO A 66 62.27 20.97 51.10
CA PRO A 66 61.58 20.24 52.20
C PRO A 66 60.09 20.59 52.45
N GLU A 67 59.26 19.77 53.11
CA GLU A 67 59.01 19.51 54.55
C GLU A 67 57.54 19.82 54.86
N GLY A 68 56.93 18.98 55.71
CA GLY A 68 55.54 19.11 56.17
C GLY A 68 55.07 17.78 56.75
N GLU A 69 55.31 17.64 58.05
CA GLU A 69 55.40 16.42 58.85
C GLU A 69 54.08 15.71 59.17
N GLU A 70 54.28 14.52 59.73
CA GLU A 70 53.40 13.43 60.15
C GLU A 70 52.59 13.72 61.43
N GLU A 71 51.99 12.64 61.96
CA GLU A 71 51.40 12.42 63.29
C GLU A 71 49.90 12.76 63.41
N GLU A 72 49.05 12.01 64.11
CA GLU A 72 49.13 10.78 64.90
C GLU A 72 47.69 10.35 65.19
N GLU A 73 47.50 9.08 65.54
CA GLU A 73 46.28 8.56 66.17
C GLU A 73 46.10 9.10 67.60
N GLY A 74 44.84 9.33 68.02
CA GLY A 74 44.54 9.74 69.40
C GLY A 74 43.05 9.89 69.73
N GLU A 75 42.43 8.79 70.16
CA GLU A 75 41.45 8.66 71.26
C GLU A 75 40.59 9.87 71.69
N TYR A 76 39.25 9.76 71.60
CA TYR A 76 38.32 10.33 72.61
C TYR A 76 37.00 9.54 72.72
N GLY A 77 36.80 8.92 73.89
CA GLY A 77 35.70 9.28 74.80
C GLY A 77 34.25 8.89 74.46
N ARG A 78 33.76 7.86 75.18
CA ARG A 78 32.34 7.56 75.49
C ARG A 78 31.50 8.79 75.87
N GLU A 79 30.24 8.79 75.43
CA GLU A 79 29.10 9.13 76.30
C GLU A 79 28.03 8.03 76.27
N ARG A 80 27.41 7.85 77.43
CA ARG A 80 26.73 6.63 77.90
C ARG A 80 25.23 6.93 78.01
N GLY A 81 24.42 6.39 77.11
CA GLY A 81 22.97 6.22 77.33
C GLY A 81 22.70 4.90 78.07
N PRO A 82 21.71 4.81 78.98
CA PRO A 82 21.48 3.60 79.76
C PRO A 82 20.83 2.50 78.88
N PRO A 83 21.28 1.24 78.94
CA PRO A 83 20.52 0.15 78.36
C PRO A 83 19.37 -0.23 79.30
N GLY A 84 18.16 -0.27 78.76
CA GLY A 84 17.04 -1.00 79.34
C GLY A 84 17.32 -2.51 79.35
N PRO A 85 16.53 -3.30 80.11
CA PRO A 85 16.78 -4.72 80.30
C PRO A 85 16.58 -5.48 79.00
N GLY A 86 17.45 -6.45 78.76
CA GLY A 86 17.47 -7.25 77.54
C GLY A 86 16.20 -8.06 77.30
N PHE A 87 15.95 -8.27 76.02
CA PHE A 87 15.33 -9.46 75.46
C PHE A 87 16.36 -10.06 74.52
N GLY A 88 17.12 -11.04 75.02
CA GLY A 88 17.80 -12.03 74.20
C GLY A 88 16.93 -13.27 74.28
N GLY A 89 16.43 -13.74 73.14
CA GLY A 89 15.54 -14.89 73.09
C GLY A 89 14.82 -15.12 71.77
N ASP A 90 14.67 -14.09 70.91
CA ASP A 90 13.84 -14.23 69.70
C ASP A 90 14.65 -14.41 68.39
N ASP A 91 15.96 -14.14 68.35
CA ASP A 91 16.74 -14.24 67.10
C ASP A 91 17.18 -15.68 66.75
N ASP A 92 17.49 -16.53 67.75
CA ASP A 92 17.93 -17.93 67.51
C ASP A 92 16.76 -18.82 67.03
N ASP A 93 15.53 -18.61 67.55
CA ASP A 93 14.33 -19.36 67.14
C ASP A 93 13.92 -19.02 65.68
N LEU A 94 14.20 -17.79 65.22
CA LEU A 94 13.90 -17.33 63.86
C LEU A 94 14.91 -17.86 62.82
N GLU A 95 16.17 -18.08 63.21
CA GLU A 95 17.17 -18.73 62.34
C GLU A 95 16.89 -20.22 62.17
N ASP A 96 16.51 -20.93 63.24
CA ASP A 96 16.12 -22.35 63.19
C ASP A 96 14.86 -22.59 62.34
N GLU A 97 13.86 -21.70 62.41
CA GLU A 97 12.67 -21.76 61.55
C GLU A 97 13.00 -21.49 60.08
N ARG A 98 13.94 -20.58 59.79
CA ARG A 98 14.37 -20.26 58.43
C ARG A 98 15.14 -21.41 57.80
N ASP A 99 16.05 -22.04 58.54
CA ASP A 99 16.80 -23.20 58.07
C ASP A 99 15.89 -24.41 57.82
N ALA A 100 14.87 -24.62 58.67
CA ALA A 100 13.88 -25.67 58.47
C ALA A 100 13.04 -25.46 57.19
N ALA A 101 12.65 -24.21 56.91
CA ALA A 101 11.91 -23.85 55.71
C ALA A 101 12.75 -24.04 54.43
N VAL A 102 14.04 -23.69 54.47
CA VAL A 102 14.98 -23.93 53.36
C VAL A 102 15.14 -25.42 53.10
N GLU A 103 15.23 -26.25 54.15
CA GLU A 103 15.40 -27.69 54.00
C GLU A 103 14.13 -28.40 53.51
N GLU A 104 12.94 -27.86 53.83
CA GLU A 104 11.66 -28.27 53.25
C GLU A 104 11.57 -27.88 51.76
N ALA A 105 11.94 -26.65 51.41
CA ALA A 105 11.97 -26.18 50.03
C ALA A 105 12.92 -27.01 49.15
N LEU A 106 14.11 -27.37 49.66
CA LEU A 106 15.05 -28.27 48.99
C LEU A 106 14.43 -29.63 48.68
N ARG A 107 13.73 -30.23 49.66
CA ARG A 107 13.06 -31.53 49.46
C ARG A 107 11.95 -31.46 48.43
N LEU A 108 11.18 -30.38 48.43
CA LEU A 108 10.08 -30.18 47.49
C LEU A 108 10.63 -30.05 46.05
N VAL A 109 11.68 -29.26 45.84
CA VAL A 109 12.34 -29.16 44.53
C VAL A 109 12.93 -30.51 44.08
N GLU A 110 13.66 -31.20 44.96
CA GLU A 110 14.23 -32.53 44.67
C GLU A 110 13.15 -33.58 44.36
N GLN A 111 11.96 -33.46 44.95
CA GLN A 111 10.83 -34.36 44.72
C GLN A 111 10.25 -34.18 43.31
N TRP A 112 10.09 -32.94 42.85
CA TRP A 112 9.58 -32.64 41.51
C TRP A 112 10.61 -32.87 40.41
N ASP A 113 11.90 -32.80 40.73
CA ASP A 113 13.01 -33.16 39.81
C ASP A 113 13.30 -34.67 39.79
N SER A 114 12.69 -35.45 40.68
CA SER A 114 12.86 -36.90 40.72
C SER A 114 12.33 -37.57 39.44
N PRO A 115 13.00 -38.60 38.88
CA PRO A 115 12.47 -39.37 37.75
C PRO A 115 11.13 -40.07 38.04
N ALA A 116 10.70 -40.12 39.31
CA ALA A 116 9.38 -40.59 39.72
C ALA A 116 8.23 -39.60 39.42
N ALA A 117 8.52 -38.31 39.26
CA ALA A 117 7.53 -37.29 38.89
C ALA A 117 7.11 -37.39 37.41
N GLY A 118 7.97 -37.92 36.53
CA GLY A 118 7.69 -38.10 35.10
C GLY A 118 7.39 -36.78 34.36
N ASP A 119 6.61 -36.83 33.29
CA ASP A 119 6.12 -35.65 32.52
C ASP A 119 4.99 -34.89 33.24
N ARG A 120 4.78 -35.11 34.54
CA ARG A 120 3.69 -34.48 35.30
C ARG A 120 4.00 -33.00 35.49
N LEU A 121 3.08 -32.12 35.14
CA LEU A 121 3.27 -30.67 35.24
C LEU A 121 2.88 -30.15 36.62
N VAL A 122 3.69 -29.24 37.13
CA VAL A 122 3.50 -28.61 38.45
C VAL A 122 2.23 -27.76 38.46
N PHE A 123 1.94 -27.08 37.35
CA PHE A 123 0.87 -26.08 37.25
C PHE A 123 -0.48 -26.65 36.77
N GLU A 124 -0.68 -27.97 36.85
CA GLU A 124 -2.00 -28.60 36.63
C GLU A 124 -2.91 -28.52 37.87
N SER A 125 -2.32 -28.36 39.07
CA SER A 125 -3.03 -28.11 40.32
C SER A 125 -2.62 -26.73 40.88
N PRO A 126 -3.58 -25.86 41.26
CA PRO A 126 -3.25 -24.56 41.83
C PRO A 126 -2.52 -24.67 43.17
N GLU A 127 -2.80 -25.73 43.96
CA GLU A 127 -2.13 -25.99 45.23
C GLU A 127 -0.64 -26.37 45.02
N ASP A 128 -0.37 -27.28 44.08
CA ASP A 128 1.00 -27.71 43.74
C ASP A 128 1.82 -26.53 43.16
N ALA A 129 1.17 -25.65 42.39
CA ALA A 129 1.77 -24.45 41.82
C ALA A 129 2.19 -23.42 42.88
N GLU A 130 1.29 -23.11 43.82
CA GLU A 130 1.57 -22.17 44.91
C GLU A 130 2.69 -22.69 45.82
N GLU A 131 2.66 -23.98 46.17
CA GLU A 131 3.70 -24.62 46.99
C GLU A 131 5.07 -24.60 46.29
N TYR A 132 5.12 -24.88 45.00
CA TYR A 132 6.36 -24.88 44.24
C TYR A 132 6.96 -23.48 44.06
N LEU A 133 6.13 -22.48 43.77
CA LEU A 133 6.56 -21.08 43.67
C LEU A 133 7.05 -20.56 45.03
N ALA A 134 6.40 -20.92 46.13
CA ALA A 134 6.84 -20.58 47.48
C ALA A 134 8.18 -21.24 47.84
N ALA A 135 8.36 -22.52 47.50
CA ALA A 135 9.62 -23.23 47.69
C ALA A 135 10.77 -22.59 46.88
N ALA A 136 10.55 -22.32 45.59
CA ALA A 136 11.52 -21.64 44.74
C ALA A 136 11.88 -20.25 45.29
N ALA A 137 10.90 -19.51 45.81
CA ALA A 137 11.13 -18.20 46.40
C ALA A 137 11.89 -18.26 47.73
N CYS A 138 11.68 -19.30 48.55
CA CYS A 138 12.39 -19.51 49.82
C CYS A 138 13.88 -19.80 49.61
N LEU A 139 14.26 -20.40 48.48
CA LEU A 139 15.66 -20.66 48.13
C LEU A 139 16.40 -19.41 47.63
N MET A 140 15.70 -18.31 47.34
CA MET A 140 16.32 -17.07 46.88
C MET A 140 16.99 -16.31 48.03
N GLY A 141 18.25 -15.91 47.85
CA GLY A 141 18.99 -15.10 48.84
C GLY A 141 19.71 -15.91 49.92
N GLU A 142 19.55 -17.22 49.95
CA GLU A 142 20.24 -18.13 50.86
C GLU A 142 21.57 -18.64 50.27
N ALA A 143 22.59 -18.76 51.11
CA ALA A 143 23.95 -19.11 50.68
C ALA A 143 24.22 -20.61 50.84
N GLY A 144 24.60 -21.29 49.75
CA GLY A 144 25.13 -22.65 49.82
C GLY A 144 25.08 -23.40 48.49
N PRO A 145 26.06 -24.28 48.20
CA PRO A 145 26.15 -24.96 46.90
C PRO A 145 24.96 -25.90 46.62
N ARG A 146 24.31 -26.41 47.67
CA ARG A 146 23.10 -27.24 47.55
C ARG A 146 21.85 -26.41 47.23
N VAL A 147 21.76 -25.20 47.82
CA VAL A 147 20.69 -24.24 47.56
C VAL A 147 20.82 -23.69 46.15
N GLU A 148 22.03 -23.32 45.71
CA GLU A 148 22.30 -22.87 44.34
C GLU A 148 21.95 -23.94 43.29
N ALA A 149 22.31 -25.20 43.54
CA ALA A 149 21.97 -26.31 42.66
C ALA A 149 20.45 -26.55 42.59
N ALA A 150 19.76 -26.53 43.74
CA ALA A 150 18.30 -26.66 43.77
C ALA A 150 17.60 -25.47 43.11
N LEU A 151 18.11 -24.25 43.29
CA LEU A 151 17.58 -23.06 42.63
C LEU A 151 17.72 -23.16 41.11
N GLN A 152 18.87 -23.62 40.59
CA GLN A 152 19.05 -23.87 39.15
C GLN A 152 18.05 -24.89 38.61
N VAL A 153 17.85 -26.00 39.33
CA VAL A 153 16.85 -27.03 38.97
C VAL A 153 15.43 -26.45 38.97
N ALA A 154 15.08 -25.68 40.01
CA ALA A 154 13.79 -25.04 40.11
C ALA A 154 13.55 -24.04 38.96
N MET A 155 14.54 -23.24 38.60
CA MET A 155 14.43 -22.27 37.50
C MET A 155 14.33 -22.95 36.14
N ALA A 156 15.10 -24.01 35.89
CA ALA A 156 14.97 -24.80 34.66
C ALA A 156 13.57 -25.43 34.54
N ARG A 157 12.98 -25.85 35.67
CA ARG A 157 11.62 -26.38 35.69
C ARG A 157 10.58 -25.30 35.45
N LEU A 158 10.69 -24.16 36.12
CA LEU A 158 9.80 -23.00 35.90
C LEU A 158 9.86 -22.51 34.45
N GLU A 159 11.04 -22.52 33.83
CA GLU A 159 11.23 -22.21 32.42
C GLU A 159 10.37 -23.13 31.51
N GLU A 160 10.43 -24.44 31.73
CA GLU A 160 9.67 -25.39 30.94
C GLU A 160 8.16 -25.31 31.21
N GLU A 161 7.74 -25.14 32.47
CA GLU A 161 6.34 -24.95 32.82
C GLU A 161 5.78 -23.65 32.19
N PHE A 162 6.56 -22.57 32.20
CA PHE A 162 6.22 -21.31 31.52
C PHE A 162 6.05 -21.52 30.01
N ARG A 163 6.98 -22.24 29.37
CA ARG A 163 6.89 -22.62 27.95
C ARG A 163 5.61 -23.40 27.66
N GLN A 164 5.31 -24.42 28.46
CA GLN A 164 4.12 -25.27 28.28
C GLN A 164 2.82 -24.50 28.48
N LEU A 165 2.75 -23.61 29.48
CA LEU A 165 1.58 -22.75 29.71
C LEU A 165 1.37 -21.77 28.56
N LEU A 166 2.44 -21.19 27.99
CA LEU A 166 2.34 -20.35 26.80
C LEU A 166 1.83 -21.12 25.57
N ILE A 167 2.28 -22.36 25.36
CA ILE A 167 1.85 -23.20 24.24
C ILE A 167 0.42 -23.71 24.42
N ARG A 168 0.03 -24.08 25.64
CA ARG A 168 -1.34 -24.55 25.94
C ARG A 168 -2.34 -23.40 25.94
N GLY A 169 -1.92 -22.22 26.38
CA GLY A 169 -2.74 -21.02 26.49
C GLY A 169 -3.17 -20.43 25.14
N THR A 170 -2.53 -20.81 24.02
CA THR A 170 -2.78 -20.25 22.68
C THR A 170 -3.88 -20.94 21.86
N ALA A 171 -4.59 -21.94 22.41
CA ALA A 171 -5.72 -22.69 21.84
C ALA A 171 -5.99 -22.52 20.32
N SER A 172 -5.67 -23.58 19.54
CA SER A 172 -5.90 -23.81 18.10
C SER A 172 -6.75 -22.76 17.37
N LEU A 173 -6.07 -21.76 16.80
CA LEU A 173 -6.67 -20.71 16.01
C LEU A 173 -6.98 -21.23 14.60
N ALA A 174 -8.15 -21.87 14.43
CA ALA A 174 -8.67 -22.11 13.10
C ALA A 174 -8.87 -20.77 12.36
N ALA A 175 -8.52 -20.74 11.07
CA ALA A 175 -8.43 -19.49 10.29
C ALA A 175 -9.72 -18.65 10.26
N GLU A 176 -10.86 -19.31 10.25
CA GLU A 176 -12.17 -18.67 10.18
C GLU A 176 -12.56 -18.04 11.55
N ASP A 177 -12.12 -18.65 12.65
CA ASP A 177 -12.42 -18.19 14.01
C ASP A 177 -11.48 -17.06 14.46
N LEU A 178 -10.21 -17.07 14.03
CA LEU A 178 -9.24 -16.01 14.35
C LEU A 178 -9.67 -14.66 13.75
N HIS A 179 -10.06 -14.67 12.47
CA HIS A 179 -10.47 -13.45 11.78
C HIS A 179 -11.77 -12.87 12.36
N ALA A 180 -12.76 -13.73 12.62
CA ALA A 180 -14.01 -13.34 13.27
C ALA A 180 -13.78 -12.86 14.71
N SER A 181 -12.90 -13.51 15.47
CA SER A 181 -12.55 -13.12 16.84
C SER A 181 -11.87 -11.76 16.87
N LEU A 182 -10.83 -11.54 16.06
CA LEU A 182 -10.11 -10.26 16.00
C LEU A 182 -10.99 -9.13 15.45
N LEU A 183 -11.82 -9.38 14.43
CA LEU A 183 -12.77 -8.38 13.93
C LEU A 183 -13.88 -8.04 14.94
N ARG A 184 -14.37 -9.01 15.71
CA ARG A 184 -15.32 -8.78 16.81
C ARG A 184 -14.68 -7.93 17.90
N ARG A 185 -13.40 -8.16 18.22
CA ARG A 185 -12.62 -7.34 19.16
C ARG A 185 -12.47 -5.90 18.66
N LEU A 186 -12.12 -5.70 17.38
CA LEU A 186 -12.03 -4.37 16.75
C LEU A 186 -13.38 -3.63 16.73
N SER A 187 -14.49 -4.37 16.61
CA SER A 187 -15.84 -3.79 16.64
C SER A 187 -16.31 -3.38 18.05
N LEU A 188 -15.67 -3.90 19.11
CA LEU A 188 -15.93 -3.53 20.50
C LEU A 188 -15.13 -2.29 20.93
N THR A 189 -14.04 -1.96 20.23
CA THR A 189 -13.17 -0.84 20.54
C THR A 189 -13.37 0.38 19.64
N VAL A 190 -13.96 0.23 18.44
CA VAL A 190 -14.20 1.34 17.48
C VAL A 190 -15.54 1.17 16.74
N PRO A 191 -16.37 2.22 16.56
CA PRO A 191 -17.58 2.12 15.75
C PRO A 191 -17.24 1.86 14.27
N THR A 192 -17.98 0.91 13.69
CA THR A 192 -17.88 0.37 12.33
C THR A 192 -17.47 1.40 11.27
N PHE A 193 -16.26 1.24 10.70
CA PHE A 193 -15.85 1.98 9.52
C PHE A 193 -16.31 1.27 8.25
N HIS A 194 -17.10 2.00 7.47
CA HIS A 194 -17.51 1.60 6.13
C HIS A 194 -16.28 1.28 5.28
N SER A 195 -16.22 0.05 4.74
CA SER A 195 -15.41 -0.24 3.56
C SER A 195 -15.90 0.64 2.41
N ALA A 196 -15.37 1.85 2.31
CA ALA A 196 -15.52 2.68 1.13
C ALA A 196 -14.44 2.23 0.13
N SER A 197 -14.93 1.73 -1.01
CA SER A 197 -14.18 1.46 -2.25
C SER A 197 -13.42 0.12 -2.38
N SER A 198 -14.12 -1.00 -2.17
CA SER A 198 -13.90 -2.12 -3.10
C SER A 198 -14.52 -1.75 -4.46
N VAL A 199 -13.83 -0.93 -5.23
CA VAL A 199 -14.10 -0.85 -6.67
C VAL A 199 -13.74 -2.21 -7.27
N ASP A 200 -14.76 -3.00 -7.59
CA ASP A 200 -14.63 -4.18 -8.45
C ASP A 200 -14.09 -3.67 -9.80
N LEU A 201 -12.81 -3.95 -10.04
CA LEU A 201 -12.09 -3.62 -11.26
C LEU A 201 -12.24 -4.76 -12.29
N ASP A 202 -13.47 -5.25 -12.48
CA ASP A 202 -13.78 -6.12 -13.61
C ASP A 202 -14.18 -5.27 -14.81
N CYS A 203 -13.17 -4.68 -15.47
CA CYS A 203 -13.32 -4.11 -16.80
C CYS A 203 -12.47 -4.95 -17.76
N PRO A 204 -13.07 -5.84 -18.59
CA PRO A 204 -12.35 -6.83 -19.41
C PRO A 204 -11.58 -6.23 -20.61
N SER A 205 -11.21 -4.95 -20.57
CA SER A 205 -10.62 -4.27 -21.72
C SER A 205 -9.11 -4.46 -21.89
N PHE A 206 -8.44 -5.29 -21.08
CA PHE A 206 -7.00 -5.56 -21.25
C PHE A 206 -6.68 -6.96 -21.79
N ALA A 207 -7.63 -7.91 -21.77
CA ALA A 207 -7.42 -9.24 -22.34
C ALA A 207 -8.07 -9.34 -23.73
N SER A 208 -7.24 -9.33 -24.79
CA SER A 208 -7.70 -9.59 -26.15
C SER A 208 -8.11 -11.06 -26.33
N HIS A 209 -9.34 -11.26 -26.85
CA HIS A 209 -9.82 -12.40 -27.63
C HIS A 209 -9.55 -13.82 -27.10
N ALA A 210 -10.52 -14.42 -26.41
CA ALA A 210 -11.05 -15.76 -26.72
C ALA A 210 -12.30 -16.07 -25.89
N ASP A 211 -13.32 -16.55 -26.59
CA ASP A 211 -14.51 -17.32 -26.18
C ASP A 211 -15.56 -16.72 -25.23
N GLU A 212 -16.79 -16.70 -25.75
CA GLU A 212 -18.03 -16.50 -25.01
C GLU A 212 -18.36 -17.79 -24.22
N GLY A 213 -18.57 -17.64 -22.91
CA GLY A 213 -19.04 -18.69 -22.02
C GLY A 213 -19.78 -18.06 -20.85
N ASP A 214 -21.06 -18.38 -20.79
CA ASP A 214 -22.08 -17.93 -19.84
C ASP A 214 -21.75 -18.24 -18.37
N GLU A 215 -22.37 -17.46 -17.48
CA GLU A 215 -22.91 -17.82 -16.16
C GLU A 215 -22.48 -17.00 -14.91
N SER A 216 -23.55 -16.46 -14.29
CA SER A 216 -23.86 -16.46 -12.84
C SER A 216 -23.07 -15.53 -11.89
N SER A 217 -23.72 -14.41 -11.59
CA SER A 217 -23.49 -13.54 -10.43
C SER A 217 -23.65 -14.29 -9.10
N GLY A 218 -22.53 -14.54 -8.40
CA GLY A 218 -22.51 -15.05 -7.03
C GLY A 218 -22.13 -13.96 -6.04
N ALA A 219 -23.11 -13.22 -5.53
CA ALA A 219 -22.92 -12.40 -4.33
C ALA A 219 -22.69 -13.35 -3.13
N GLY A 220 -21.42 -13.47 -2.73
CA GLY A 220 -20.99 -14.26 -1.57
C GLY A 220 -21.53 -13.68 -0.27
N ARG A 221 -22.77 -14.03 0.06
CA ARG A 221 -23.39 -13.87 1.37
C ARG A 221 -22.59 -14.70 2.38
N TRP A 222 -21.83 -14.04 3.25
CA TRP A 222 -21.14 -14.69 4.36
C TRP A 222 -22.16 -15.48 5.18
N SER A 223 -22.02 -16.80 5.18
CA SER A 223 -22.82 -17.69 6.00
C SER A 223 -22.57 -17.37 7.47
N SER A 224 -23.67 -17.21 8.20
CA SER A 224 -23.67 -17.11 9.66
C SER A 224 -22.96 -18.33 10.24
N ALA A 225 -21.77 -18.14 10.80
CA ALA A 225 -21.09 -19.15 11.59
C ALA A 225 -21.97 -19.51 12.80
N SER A 226 -21.94 -20.80 13.13
CA SER A 226 -22.56 -21.39 14.31
C SER A 226 -22.08 -20.68 15.59
N ASP A 227 -23.01 -20.48 16.53
CA ASP A 227 -22.86 -19.84 17.84
C ASP A 227 -22.01 -20.70 18.81
N GLY A 228 -20.75 -20.97 18.45
CA GLY A 228 -19.73 -21.42 19.39
C GLY A 228 -19.12 -20.18 20.06
N GLU A 229 -18.99 -20.18 21.38
CA GLU A 229 -18.37 -19.09 22.15
C GLU A 229 -16.94 -18.80 21.66
N ILE A 230 -16.80 -17.82 20.78
CA ILE A 230 -15.50 -17.29 20.37
C ILE A 230 -14.90 -16.56 21.56
N SER A 231 -13.82 -17.11 22.13
CA SER A 231 -13.10 -16.48 23.25
C SER A 231 -12.57 -15.09 22.85
N PRO A 232 -12.82 -14.05 23.68
CA PRO A 232 -12.34 -12.69 23.41
C PRO A 232 -10.84 -12.51 23.71
N TYR A 233 -10.16 -13.50 24.30
CA TYR A 233 -8.77 -13.42 24.71
C TYR A 233 -7.84 -14.31 23.87
N LEU A 234 -6.58 -13.90 23.70
CA LEU A 234 -5.54 -14.71 23.04
C LEU A 234 -4.92 -15.75 24.00
N ILE A 235 -4.91 -15.42 25.30
CA ILE A 235 -4.59 -16.30 26.43
C ILE A 235 -5.63 -16.03 27.52
N SER A 236 -6.09 -17.07 28.22
CA SER A 236 -7.08 -16.88 29.29
C SER A 236 -6.52 -16.01 30.43
N PRO A 237 -7.33 -15.14 31.08
CA PRO A 237 -6.85 -14.31 32.19
C PRO A 237 -6.24 -15.11 33.34
N ASP A 238 -6.79 -16.29 33.61
CA ASP A 238 -6.29 -17.20 34.66
C ASP A 238 -4.86 -17.67 34.30
N THR A 239 -4.64 -18.10 33.05
CA THR A 239 -3.30 -18.48 32.57
C THR A 239 -2.33 -17.30 32.61
N VAL A 240 -2.78 -16.07 32.28
CA VAL A 240 -1.93 -14.87 32.38
C VAL A 240 -1.50 -14.62 33.82
N SER A 241 -2.41 -14.82 34.80
CA SER A 241 -2.05 -14.67 36.22
C SER A 241 -0.99 -15.68 36.66
N THR A 242 -1.14 -16.95 36.29
CA THR A 242 -0.12 -17.98 36.60
C THR A 242 1.22 -17.71 35.92
N LEU A 243 1.20 -17.28 34.65
CA LEU A 243 2.42 -16.90 33.93
C LEU A 243 3.13 -15.72 34.60
N LYS A 244 2.37 -14.76 35.11
CA LYS A 244 2.90 -13.63 35.88
C LYS A 244 3.58 -14.10 37.17
N ASP A 245 2.94 -15.00 37.94
CA ASP A 245 3.51 -15.47 39.20
C ASP A 245 4.84 -16.22 38.98
N ILE A 246 4.94 -17.00 37.88
CA ILE A 246 6.20 -17.63 37.46
C ILE A 246 7.24 -16.58 37.06
N ALA A 247 6.87 -15.61 36.22
CA ALA A 247 7.76 -14.54 35.76
C ALA A 247 8.31 -13.72 36.95
N ASP A 248 7.47 -13.37 37.91
CA ASP A 248 7.85 -12.62 39.11
C ASP A 248 8.86 -13.40 39.98
N VAL A 249 8.78 -14.73 40.03
CA VAL A 249 9.80 -15.57 40.70
C VAL A 249 11.10 -15.62 39.90
N MET A 250 11.03 -15.87 38.60
CA MET A 250 12.24 -15.98 37.75
C MET A 250 13.02 -14.65 37.67
N LEU A 251 12.32 -13.51 37.56
CA LEU A 251 12.94 -12.18 37.55
C LEU A 251 13.65 -11.89 38.88
N ARG A 252 13.03 -12.20 40.02
CA ARG A 252 13.65 -12.03 41.34
C ARG A 252 14.86 -12.95 41.55
N ALA A 253 14.87 -14.12 40.94
CA ALA A 253 15.98 -15.06 40.98
C ALA A 253 17.14 -14.68 40.03
N GLY A 254 16.97 -13.66 39.17
CA GLY A 254 17.97 -13.22 38.20
C GLY A 254 17.97 -13.98 36.87
N TYR A 255 16.91 -14.75 36.58
CA TYR A 255 16.75 -15.55 35.35
C TYR A 255 15.92 -14.81 34.28
N GLY A 256 16.08 -13.48 34.21
CA GLY A 256 15.41 -12.64 33.22
C GLY A 256 15.74 -13.02 31.77
N PRO A 257 17.02 -13.25 31.39
CA PRO A 257 17.37 -13.61 30.02
C PRO A 257 16.72 -14.91 29.53
N GLU A 258 16.67 -15.94 30.39
CA GLU A 258 16.04 -17.23 30.09
C GLU A 258 14.52 -17.07 29.91
N LEU A 259 13.87 -16.31 30.80
CA LEU A 259 12.46 -15.96 30.70
C LEU A 259 12.16 -15.22 29.38
N CYS A 260 12.98 -14.21 29.06
CA CYS A 260 12.85 -13.42 27.83
C CYS A 260 12.99 -14.28 26.58
N GLN A 261 13.96 -15.21 26.59
CA GLN A 261 14.17 -16.14 25.48
C GLN A 261 12.93 -17.01 25.26
N VAL A 262 12.40 -17.64 26.31
CA VAL A 262 11.25 -18.56 26.20
C VAL A 262 10.00 -17.82 25.74
N TYR A 263 9.72 -16.66 26.34
CA TYR A 263 8.60 -15.84 25.93
C TYR A 263 8.70 -15.48 24.45
N SER A 264 9.83 -14.89 24.06
CA SER A 264 10.03 -14.38 22.71
C SER A 264 9.98 -15.48 21.66
N GLU A 265 10.56 -16.65 21.92
CA GLU A 265 10.52 -17.80 21.02
C GLU A 265 9.09 -18.30 20.77
N VAL A 266 8.35 -18.61 21.83
CA VAL A 266 6.99 -19.19 21.71
C VAL A 266 6.02 -18.17 21.11
N ARG A 267 6.07 -16.91 21.56
CA ARG A 267 5.17 -15.87 21.07
C ARG A 267 5.48 -15.48 19.63
N ARG A 268 6.75 -15.38 19.23
CA ARG A 268 7.14 -15.14 17.84
C ARG A 268 6.57 -16.20 16.90
N ASP A 269 6.73 -17.48 17.25
CA ASP A 269 6.23 -18.57 16.40
C ASP A 269 4.69 -18.53 16.28
N THR A 270 4.01 -18.24 17.39
CA THR A 270 2.55 -18.05 17.42
C THR A 270 2.10 -16.90 16.53
N LEU A 271 2.77 -15.74 16.59
CA LEU A 271 2.45 -14.56 15.77
C LEU A 271 2.67 -14.85 14.28
N MET A 272 3.73 -15.58 13.93
CA MET A 272 4.03 -15.96 12.56
C MET A 272 3.03 -16.97 11.99
N GLU A 273 2.55 -17.92 12.81
CA GLU A 273 1.46 -18.82 12.44
C GLU A 273 0.16 -18.04 12.20
N CYS A 274 -0.15 -17.06 13.05
CA CYS A 274 -1.31 -16.18 12.88
C CYS A 274 -1.23 -15.39 11.55
N LEU A 275 -0.06 -14.90 11.16
CA LEU A 275 0.13 -14.24 9.85
C LEU A 275 -0.16 -15.18 8.68
N ALA A 276 0.35 -16.41 8.74
CA ALA A 276 0.11 -17.41 7.70
C ALA A 276 -1.39 -17.73 7.57
N VAL A 277 -2.07 -17.85 8.71
CA VAL A 277 -3.53 -18.05 8.79
C VAL A 277 -4.32 -16.90 8.18
N LEU A 278 -3.89 -15.65 8.40
CA LEU A 278 -4.47 -14.44 7.79
C LEU A 278 -4.17 -14.32 6.27
N GLY A 279 -3.41 -15.27 5.70
CA GLY A 279 -3.06 -15.31 4.29
C GLY A 279 -1.92 -14.38 3.91
N VAL A 280 -1.10 -13.97 4.89
CA VAL A 280 0.15 -13.23 4.67
C VAL A 280 1.29 -14.23 4.63
N ASP A 281 1.40 -14.92 3.49
CA ASP A 281 2.50 -15.86 3.25
C ASP A 281 3.84 -15.12 3.21
N LYS A 282 4.87 -15.74 3.77
CA LYS A 282 6.25 -15.32 3.53
C LYS A 282 6.56 -15.49 2.04
N MET A 283 6.71 -14.38 1.32
CA MET A 283 7.06 -14.38 -0.10
C MET A 283 8.33 -13.58 -0.32
N SER A 284 9.24 -14.15 -1.10
CA SER A 284 10.41 -13.44 -1.60
C SER A 284 10.03 -12.47 -2.74
N LEU A 285 10.90 -11.48 -2.97
CA LEU A 285 10.76 -10.53 -4.08
C LEU A 285 10.57 -11.25 -5.43
N GLU A 286 11.34 -12.32 -5.66
CA GLU A 286 11.29 -13.06 -6.92
C GLU A 286 9.98 -13.82 -7.10
N GLU A 287 9.41 -14.36 -6.02
CA GLU A 287 8.12 -15.05 -6.06
C GLU A 287 7.02 -14.05 -6.40
N VAL A 288 6.98 -12.89 -5.73
CA VAL A 288 5.98 -11.83 -5.99
C VAL A 288 5.99 -11.40 -7.46
N GLN A 289 7.16 -11.35 -8.09
CA GLN A 289 7.29 -10.98 -9.51
C GLN A 289 6.80 -12.07 -10.49
N ARG A 290 6.78 -13.34 -10.07
CA ARG A 290 6.35 -14.48 -10.91
C ARG A 290 4.85 -14.77 -10.80
N VAL A 291 4.19 -14.33 -9.72
CA VAL A 291 2.76 -14.58 -9.50
C VAL A 291 1.92 -13.84 -10.55
N GLU A 292 0.90 -14.51 -11.10
CA GLU A 292 -0.07 -13.92 -12.00
C GLU A 292 -0.93 -12.86 -11.30
N TRP A 293 -1.34 -11.83 -12.04
CA TRP A 293 -2.04 -10.67 -11.47
C TRP A 293 -3.31 -11.04 -10.68
N GLY A 294 -4.16 -11.94 -11.18
CA GLY A 294 -5.40 -12.30 -10.49
C GLY A 294 -5.18 -12.88 -9.10
N VAL A 295 -4.13 -13.69 -8.92
CA VAL A 295 -3.74 -14.23 -7.62
C VAL A 295 -3.09 -13.15 -6.76
N LEU A 296 -2.22 -12.33 -7.36
CA LEU A 296 -1.53 -11.26 -6.65
C LEU A 296 -2.51 -10.19 -6.11
N ASP A 297 -3.52 -9.81 -6.89
CA ASP A 297 -4.60 -8.90 -6.48
C ASP A 297 -5.32 -9.41 -5.22
N GLY A 298 -5.63 -10.71 -5.19
CA GLY A 298 -6.20 -11.38 -4.02
C GLY A 298 -5.28 -11.34 -2.81
N LYS A 299 -3.97 -11.59 -2.99
CA LYS A 299 -2.98 -11.50 -1.90
C LYS A 299 -2.81 -10.08 -1.37
N MET A 300 -2.78 -9.06 -2.25
CA MET A 300 -2.70 -7.65 -1.85
C MET A 300 -3.93 -7.22 -1.05
N LYS A 301 -5.14 -7.64 -1.45
CA LYS A 301 -6.37 -7.40 -0.68
C LYS A 301 -6.32 -8.02 0.71
N LYS A 302 -5.90 -9.28 0.80
CA LYS A 302 -5.72 -9.97 2.08
C LYS A 302 -4.69 -9.26 2.95
N TRP A 303 -3.57 -8.83 2.38
CA TRP A 303 -2.56 -8.07 3.11
C TRP A 303 -3.11 -6.76 3.68
N ILE A 304 -3.88 -5.98 2.90
CA ILE A 304 -4.49 -4.73 3.37
C ILE A 304 -5.40 -5.00 4.59
N GLN A 305 -6.19 -6.08 4.53
CA GLN A 305 -7.06 -6.46 5.63
C GLN A 305 -6.28 -6.99 6.84
N ALA A 306 -5.28 -7.85 6.60
CA ALA A 306 -4.45 -8.44 7.63
C ALA A 306 -3.63 -7.39 8.37
N LEU A 307 -3.10 -6.36 7.69
CA LEU A 307 -2.34 -5.30 8.32
C LEU A 307 -3.14 -4.61 9.45
N ARG A 308 -4.41 -4.28 9.20
CA ARG A 308 -5.31 -3.70 10.22
C ARG A 308 -5.53 -4.66 11.38
N VAL A 309 -5.86 -5.91 11.07
CA VAL A 309 -6.11 -6.96 12.07
C VAL A 309 -4.89 -7.25 12.95
N VAL A 310 -3.70 -7.23 12.36
CA VAL A 310 -2.45 -7.51 13.06
C VAL A 310 -2.04 -6.34 13.95
N VAL A 311 -2.01 -5.11 13.42
CA VAL A 311 -1.56 -3.94 14.19
C VAL A 311 -2.55 -3.63 15.32
N GLN A 312 -3.84 -3.51 15.00
CA GLN A 312 -4.85 -3.04 15.96
C GLN A 312 -5.40 -4.16 16.86
N GLY A 313 -5.26 -5.42 16.44
CA GLY A 313 -5.77 -6.58 17.16
C GLY A 313 -4.66 -7.40 17.78
N LEU A 314 -3.90 -8.11 16.93
CA LEU A 314 -2.93 -9.12 17.38
C LEU A 314 -1.78 -8.53 18.20
N LEU A 315 -1.09 -7.52 17.68
CA LEU A 315 0.07 -6.90 18.33
C LEU A 315 -0.33 -6.04 19.54
N ALA A 316 -1.48 -5.36 19.46
CA ALA A 316 -2.01 -4.60 20.60
C ALA A 316 -2.34 -5.51 21.79
N GLU A 317 -2.96 -6.67 21.55
CA GLU A 317 -3.22 -7.66 22.60
C GLU A 317 -1.93 -8.31 23.09
N GLU A 318 -0.97 -8.59 22.20
CA GLU A 318 0.33 -9.10 22.60
C GLU A 318 1.05 -8.15 23.55
N ARG A 319 1.04 -6.84 23.23
CA ARG A 319 1.62 -5.81 24.11
C ARG A 319 0.95 -5.80 25.48
N ARG A 320 -0.37 -5.94 25.51
CA ARG A 320 -1.15 -5.99 26.75
C ARG A 320 -0.82 -7.23 27.59
N ILE A 321 -0.69 -8.40 26.96
CA ILE A 321 -0.36 -9.66 27.64
C ILE A 321 1.08 -9.62 28.18
N CYS A 322 2.03 -9.17 27.35
CA CYS A 322 3.42 -9.00 27.73
C CYS A 322 3.57 -8.10 28.96
N GLY A 323 2.93 -6.92 28.95
CA GLY A 323 2.94 -5.99 30.09
C GLY A 323 2.19 -6.49 31.33
N GLN A 324 1.28 -7.46 31.20
CA GLN A 324 0.65 -8.10 32.36
C GLN A 324 1.55 -9.15 33.01
N ILE A 325 2.26 -9.94 32.20
CA ILE A 325 3.13 -11.02 32.66
C ILE A 325 4.44 -10.44 33.24
N LEU A 326 5.00 -9.41 32.60
CA LEU A 326 6.32 -8.85 32.95
C LEU A 326 6.23 -7.52 33.70
N ALA A 327 5.11 -7.25 34.38
CA ALA A 327 4.86 -5.99 35.07
C ALA A 327 5.92 -5.63 36.14
N ALA A 328 6.70 -6.61 36.62
CA ALA A 328 7.76 -6.42 37.60
C ALA A 328 9.05 -5.80 37.01
N ASP A 329 9.28 -5.91 35.70
CA ASP A 329 10.49 -5.42 35.02
C ASP A 329 10.16 -4.84 33.64
N ALA A 330 10.22 -3.51 33.54
CA ALA A 330 9.89 -2.78 32.31
C ALA A 330 10.91 -3.01 31.20
N ASP A 331 12.18 -3.29 31.52
CA ASP A 331 13.21 -3.55 30.52
C ASP A 331 12.99 -4.94 29.91
N ALA A 332 12.68 -5.93 30.74
CA ALA A 332 12.31 -7.27 30.29
C ALA A 332 11.01 -7.27 29.46
N GLU A 333 10.00 -6.48 29.86
CA GLU A 333 8.76 -6.30 29.10
C GLU A 333 9.04 -5.81 27.67
N GLU A 334 9.84 -4.76 27.53
CA GLU A 334 10.13 -4.16 26.23
C GLU A 334 10.97 -5.09 25.34
N GLU A 335 11.96 -5.78 25.91
CA GLU A 335 12.79 -6.76 25.21
C GLU A 335 11.94 -7.93 24.69
N CYS A 336 11.11 -8.53 25.56
CA CYS A 336 10.23 -9.65 25.22
C CYS A 336 9.25 -9.30 24.11
N PHE A 337 8.56 -8.17 24.24
CA PHE A 337 7.59 -7.75 23.25
C PHE A 337 8.28 -7.48 21.90
N THR A 338 9.41 -6.78 21.92
CA THR A 338 10.14 -6.42 20.71
C THR A 338 10.62 -7.66 19.97
N GLU A 339 11.27 -8.61 20.65
CA GLU A 339 11.80 -9.83 20.03
C GLU A 339 10.69 -10.77 19.52
N ALA A 340 9.53 -10.80 20.20
CA ALA A 340 8.36 -11.53 19.72
C ALA A 340 7.74 -10.87 18.46
N ALA A 341 7.51 -9.56 18.48
CA ALA A 341 6.70 -8.85 17.50
C ALA A 341 7.47 -8.40 16.25
N LYS A 342 8.76 -8.08 16.37
CA LYS A 342 9.56 -7.47 15.28
C LYS A 342 9.58 -8.33 14.02
N GLY A 343 9.73 -9.64 14.14
CA GLY A 343 9.72 -10.55 12.99
C GLY A 343 8.39 -10.53 12.22
N CYS A 344 7.27 -10.45 12.94
CA CYS A 344 5.92 -10.35 12.38
C CYS A 344 5.72 -9.04 11.59
N VAL A 345 6.12 -7.90 12.19
CA VAL A 345 6.05 -6.59 11.52
C VAL A 345 6.93 -6.56 10.28
N LEU A 346 8.17 -7.03 10.37
CA LEU A 346 9.08 -7.07 9.23
C LEU A 346 8.56 -7.95 8.09
N GLN A 347 7.92 -9.09 8.36
CA GLN A 347 7.30 -9.89 7.30
C GLN A 347 6.19 -9.13 6.57
N LEU A 348 5.33 -8.41 7.31
CA LEU A 348 4.29 -7.56 6.71
C LEU A 348 4.90 -6.48 5.82
N LEU A 349 5.91 -5.77 6.31
CA LEU A 349 6.59 -4.70 5.58
C LEU A 349 7.33 -5.21 4.34
N ASN A 350 8.03 -6.34 4.45
CA ASN A 350 8.76 -6.97 3.33
C ASN A 350 7.84 -7.33 2.15
N PHE A 351 6.59 -7.72 2.41
CA PHE A 351 5.62 -7.92 1.33
C PHE A 351 5.28 -6.61 0.61
N GLY A 352 5.06 -5.52 1.37
CA GLY A 352 4.89 -4.18 0.81
C GLY A 352 6.08 -3.74 -0.03
N ASP A 353 7.29 -4.05 0.42
CA ASP A 353 8.53 -3.75 -0.31
C ASP A 353 8.61 -4.48 -1.65
N ALA A 354 8.33 -5.79 -1.62
CA ALA A 354 8.37 -6.63 -2.81
C ALA A 354 7.39 -6.15 -3.89
N ILE A 355 6.22 -5.67 -3.47
CA ILE A 355 5.23 -5.04 -4.35
C ILE A 355 5.76 -3.72 -4.92
N ALA A 356 6.36 -2.87 -4.09
CA ALA A 356 6.87 -1.55 -4.50
C ALA A 356 8.00 -1.66 -5.55
N ILE A 357 8.89 -2.65 -5.40
CA ILE A 357 10.00 -2.93 -6.33
C ILE A 357 9.51 -3.64 -7.61
N GLY A 358 8.35 -4.30 -7.55
CA GLY A 358 7.78 -5.08 -8.63
C GLY A 358 7.54 -4.28 -9.92
N LYS A 359 7.25 -5.01 -11.01
CA LYS A 359 6.94 -4.40 -12.30
C LYS A 359 5.72 -3.48 -12.19
N ARG A 360 5.93 -2.20 -12.53
CA ARG A 360 4.91 -1.16 -12.63
C ARG A 360 3.94 -1.45 -13.77
N SER A 361 2.66 -1.18 -13.53
CA SER A 361 1.58 -1.34 -14.50
C SER A 361 0.33 -0.64 -14.01
N SER A 362 -0.41 0.02 -14.89
CA SER A 362 -1.61 0.80 -14.53
C SER A 362 -2.67 -0.02 -13.77
N GLU A 363 -2.80 -1.31 -14.07
CA GLU A 363 -3.77 -2.20 -13.41
C GLU A 363 -3.48 -2.40 -11.91
N LYS A 364 -2.21 -2.32 -11.52
CA LYS A 364 -1.76 -2.51 -10.13
C LYS A 364 -1.92 -1.26 -9.28
N LEU A 365 -2.04 -0.08 -9.91
CA LEU A 365 -1.93 1.21 -9.22
C LEU A 365 -2.86 1.33 -8.02
N PHE A 366 -4.13 0.97 -8.19
CA PHE A 366 -5.15 1.14 -7.14
C PHE A 366 -4.94 0.19 -5.96
N ARG A 367 -4.35 -1.00 -6.19
CA ARG A 367 -3.98 -1.89 -5.08
C ARG A 367 -2.75 -1.40 -4.34
N ILE A 368 -1.75 -0.88 -5.05
CA ILE A 368 -0.58 -0.25 -4.43
C ILE A 368 -0.99 0.98 -3.61
N LEU A 369 -1.91 1.81 -4.14
CA LEU A 369 -2.50 2.93 -3.40
C LEU A 369 -3.23 2.46 -2.13
N GLY A 370 -4.02 1.39 -2.22
CA GLY A 370 -4.69 0.82 -1.03
C GLY A 370 -3.71 0.29 0.02
N MET A 371 -2.56 -0.28 -0.40
CA MET A 371 -1.51 -0.68 0.53
C MET A 371 -0.84 0.53 1.19
N TYR A 372 -0.54 1.57 0.41
CA TYR A 372 0.02 2.82 0.92
C TYR A 372 -0.92 3.47 1.95
N GLU A 373 -2.20 3.59 1.61
CA GLU A 373 -3.23 4.13 2.50
C GLU A 373 -3.31 3.35 3.81
N ALA A 374 -3.43 2.02 3.73
CA ALA A 374 -3.56 1.18 4.92
C ALA A 374 -2.33 1.30 5.86
N LEU A 375 -1.12 1.33 5.30
CA LEU A 375 0.10 1.48 6.09
C LEU A 375 0.24 2.91 6.66
N ALA A 376 -0.09 3.93 5.88
CA ALA A 376 0.01 5.32 6.33
C ALA A 376 -1.00 5.64 7.44
N GLU A 377 -2.20 5.06 7.39
CA GLU A 377 -3.21 5.20 8.44
C GLU A 377 -2.79 4.53 9.76
N LEU A 378 -2.16 3.35 9.66
CA LEU A 378 -1.80 2.53 10.84
C LEU A 378 -0.42 2.85 11.41
N LEU A 379 0.43 3.59 10.71
CA LEU A 379 1.79 3.91 11.15
C LEU A 379 1.84 4.48 12.58
N PRO A 380 1.00 5.46 12.98
CA PRO A 380 1.04 6.00 14.34
C PRO A 380 0.70 4.96 15.41
N GLU A 381 -0.24 4.05 15.12
CA GLU A 381 -0.63 2.97 16.03
C GLU A 381 0.47 1.91 16.11
N LEU A 382 1.11 1.58 14.98
CA LEU A 382 2.26 0.68 14.95
C LEU A 382 3.42 1.25 15.76
N GLU A 383 3.75 2.53 15.60
CA GLU A 383 4.79 3.21 16.37
C GLU A 383 4.50 3.22 17.87
N ALA A 384 3.23 3.35 18.26
CA ALA A 384 2.83 3.43 19.66
C ALA A 384 2.99 2.09 20.43
N LEU A 385 3.15 0.96 19.71
CA LEU A 385 3.35 -0.36 20.32
C LEU A 385 4.78 -0.60 20.80
N PHE A 386 5.76 0.14 20.27
CA PHE A 386 7.19 -0.04 20.55
C PHE A 386 7.76 1.15 21.30
N SER A 387 8.87 0.95 22.01
CA SER A 387 9.61 2.00 22.72
C SER A 387 11.09 2.04 22.27
N GLY A 388 11.79 3.13 22.59
CA GLY A 388 13.23 3.29 22.37
C GLY A 388 13.69 3.04 20.92
N ASP A 389 14.85 2.41 20.78
CA ASP A 389 15.48 2.13 19.47
C ASP A 389 14.61 1.24 18.56
N ALA A 390 13.80 0.34 19.15
CA ALA A 390 12.91 -0.53 18.40
C ALA A 390 11.81 0.27 17.69
N ARG A 391 11.25 1.28 18.38
CA ARG A 391 10.27 2.19 17.80
C ARG A 391 10.84 2.95 16.62
N ASP A 392 12.02 3.54 16.79
CA ASP A 392 12.66 4.33 15.73
C ASP A 392 13.00 3.44 14.53
N PHE A 393 13.50 2.23 14.76
CA PHE A 393 13.75 1.26 13.70
C PHE A 393 12.47 0.87 12.93
N ILE A 394 11.40 0.48 13.62
CA ILE A 394 10.13 0.09 12.97
C ILE A 394 9.52 1.26 12.20
N LYS A 395 9.61 2.47 12.75
CA LYS A 395 9.19 3.70 12.08
C LYS A 395 9.97 3.93 10.80
N GLU A 396 11.29 3.91 10.84
CA GLU A 396 12.15 4.12 9.68
C GLU A 396 11.89 3.09 8.58
N GLU A 397 11.72 1.82 8.95
CA GLU A 397 11.37 0.76 8.00
C GLU A 397 10.00 1.01 7.36
N ALA A 398 8.95 1.31 8.15
CA ALA A 398 7.62 1.54 7.64
C ALA A 398 7.51 2.82 6.78
N GLU A 399 8.15 3.92 7.19
CA GLU A 399 8.27 5.14 6.39
C GLU A 399 9.04 4.88 5.09
N GLY A 400 10.11 4.08 5.15
CA GLY A 400 10.86 3.65 3.97
C GLY A 400 10.00 2.89 2.96
N ILE A 401 9.11 2.02 3.43
CA ILE A 401 8.14 1.30 2.59
C ILE A 401 7.10 2.25 2.01
N LEU A 402 6.57 3.20 2.79
CA LEU A 402 5.64 4.22 2.31
C LEU A 402 6.25 5.05 1.18
N VAL A 403 7.52 5.47 1.33
CA VAL A 403 8.24 6.19 0.28
C VAL A 403 8.33 5.33 -0.99
N ARG A 404 8.74 4.06 -0.88
CA ARG A 404 8.88 3.15 -2.03
C ARG A 404 7.53 2.85 -2.71
N LEU A 405 6.46 2.65 -1.94
CA LEU A 405 5.10 2.51 -2.48
C LEU A 405 4.65 3.80 -3.17
N GLY A 406 4.94 4.96 -2.58
CA GLY A 406 4.69 6.27 -3.19
C GLY A 406 5.42 6.47 -4.52
N ASP A 407 6.69 6.06 -4.60
CA ASP A 407 7.47 6.05 -5.85
C ASP A 407 6.89 5.08 -6.88
N ALA A 408 6.42 3.91 -6.45
CA ALA A 408 5.74 2.97 -7.33
C ALA A 408 4.45 3.57 -7.92
N VAL A 409 3.67 4.29 -7.11
CA VAL A 409 2.47 5.03 -7.54
C VAL A 409 2.85 6.11 -8.55
N ARG A 410 3.80 7.00 -8.21
CA ARG A 410 4.28 8.07 -9.10
C ARG A 410 4.78 7.53 -10.43
N GLY A 411 5.65 6.53 -10.38
CA GLY A 411 6.20 5.87 -11.57
C GLY A 411 5.14 5.21 -12.43
N THR A 412 4.15 4.55 -11.83
CA THR A 412 3.07 3.89 -12.58
C THR A 412 2.15 4.91 -13.27
N VAL A 413 1.86 6.05 -12.62
CA VAL A 413 1.12 7.15 -13.25
C VAL A 413 1.89 7.75 -14.43
N ALA A 414 3.20 7.95 -14.28
CA ALA A 414 4.06 8.43 -15.36
C ALA A 414 4.14 7.44 -16.53
N GLU A 415 4.29 6.15 -16.26
CA GLU A 415 4.24 5.10 -17.27
C GLU A 415 2.89 5.04 -17.99
N PHE A 416 1.79 5.21 -17.26
CA PHE A 416 0.46 5.32 -17.87
C PHE A 416 0.34 6.54 -18.78
N ALA A 417 0.83 7.71 -18.35
CA ALA A 417 0.87 8.91 -19.18
C ALA A 417 1.70 8.69 -20.47
N ASN A 418 2.84 8.01 -20.36
CA ASN A 418 3.70 7.66 -21.48
C ASN A 418 3.04 6.63 -22.41
N ALA A 419 2.31 5.65 -21.86
CA ALA A 419 1.56 4.67 -22.65
C ALA A 419 0.47 5.33 -23.49
N ILE A 420 -0.26 6.32 -22.94
CA ILE A 420 -1.25 7.10 -23.69
C ILE A 420 -0.58 7.86 -24.85
N ARG A 421 0.55 8.55 -24.57
CA ARG A 421 1.30 9.32 -25.56
C ARG A 421 1.87 8.41 -26.67
N GLY A 422 2.40 7.25 -26.28
CA GLY A 422 3.02 6.25 -27.14
C GLY A 422 2.05 5.30 -27.85
N GLU A 423 0.73 5.43 -27.66
CA GLU A 423 -0.26 4.54 -28.25
C GLU A 423 -0.21 4.57 -29.79
N THR A 424 0.16 3.46 -30.43
CA THR A 424 0.40 3.40 -31.90
C THR A 424 -0.72 2.73 -32.71
N SER A 425 -1.79 2.24 -32.07
CA SER A 425 -2.86 1.55 -32.79
C SER A 425 -3.47 2.41 -33.90
N ARG A 426 -3.53 1.82 -35.11
CA ARG A 426 -4.05 2.45 -36.34
C ARG A 426 -5.51 2.09 -36.64
N ARG A 427 -6.26 1.65 -35.64
CA ARG A 427 -7.66 1.22 -35.83
C ARG A 427 -8.57 2.44 -35.96
N SER A 428 -9.02 2.73 -37.18
CA SER A 428 -10.17 3.63 -37.40
C SER A 428 -11.47 2.90 -37.07
N LEU A 429 -12.41 3.59 -36.43
CA LEU A 429 -13.71 3.03 -36.08
C LEU A 429 -14.74 3.44 -37.14
N PRO A 430 -15.59 2.51 -37.61
CA PRO A 430 -16.65 2.87 -38.54
C PRO A 430 -17.54 3.98 -37.96
N GLY A 431 -17.88 4.97 -38.77
CA GLY A 431 -18.88 5.99 -38.40
C GLY A 431 -18.44 7.02 -37.35
N GLY A 432 -17.16 7.06 -36.97
CA GLY A 432 -16.61 8.12 -36.11
C GLY A 432 -17.01 8.01 -34.64
N GLU A 433 -17.24 6.80 -34.13
CA GLU A 433 -17.65 6.54 -32.74
C GLU A 433 -16.59 6.95 -31.69
N ILE A 434 -16.98 6.90 -30.41
CA ILE A 434 -16.07 7.14 -29.28
C ILE A 434 -14.98 6.06 -29.28
N HIS A 435 -13.73 6.48 -29.22
CA HIS A 435 -12.58 5.60 -29.24
C HIS A 435 -12.44 4.85 -27.89
N PRO A 436 -12.13 3.53 -27.87
CA PRO A 436 -11.93 2.76 -26.64
C PRO A 436 -10.91 3.38 -25.68
N LEU A 437 -9.78 3.87 -26.19
CA LEU A 437 -8.79 4.66 -25.42
C LEU A 437 -9.43 5.80 -24.63
N THR A 438 -10.36 6.56 -25.23
CA THR A 438 -11.05 7.66 -24.54
C THR A 438 -11.88 7.14 -23.37
N ARG A 439 -12.57 6.02 -23.53
CA ARG A 439 -13.33 5.41 -22.42
C ARG A 439 -12.40 4.91 -21.32
N TYR A 440 -11.35 4.20 -21.71
CA TYR A 440 -10.37 3.62 -20.79
C TYR A 440 -9.69 4.69 -19.95
N VAL A 441 -9.09 5.70 -20.58
CA VAL A 441 -8.39 6.79 -19.86
C VAL A 441 -9.35 7.57 -18.98
N MET A 442 -10.56 7.89 -19.45
CA MET A 442 -11.51 8.64 -18.61
C MET A 442 -12.04 7.83 -17.43
N ASN A 443 -12.19 6.51 -17.55
CA ASN A 443 -12.52 5.66 -16.41
C ASN A 443 -11.36 5.63 -15.41
N TYR A 444 -10.12 5.54 -15.89
CA TYR A 444 -8.93 5.57 -15.05
C TYR A 444 -8.77 6.90 -14.30
N VAL A 445 -8.92 8.03 -15.01
CA VAL A 445 -8.90 9.39 -14.44
C VAL A 445 -9.97 9.58 -13.38
N ARG A 446 -11.17 9.00 -13.59
CA ARG A 446 -12.23 9.02 -12.57
C ARG A 446 -11.81 8.27 -11.31
N LEU A 447 -11.26 7.06 -11.45
CA LEU A 447 -10.80 6.27 -10.30
C LEU A 447 -9.67 6.97 -9.54
N LEU A 448 -8.76 7.67 -10.24
CA LEU A 448 -7.74 8.49 -9.57
C LEU A 448 -8.35 9.61 -8.71
N ALA A 449 -9.47 10.20 -9.14
CA ALA A 449 -10.14 11.25 -8.36
C ALA A 449 -10.65 10.74 -7.01
N ASP A 450 -11.05 9.47 -6.94
CA ASP A 450 -11.52 8.84 -5.69
C ASP A 450 -10.40 8.77 -4.63
N TYR A 451 -9.13 8.80 -5.04
CA TYR A 451 -7.94 8.82 -4.17
C TYR A 451 -7.35 10.22 -3.98
N SER A 452 -8.16 11.28 -4.11
CA SER A 452 -7.69 12.68 -4.13
C SER A 452 -6.82 13.08 -2.95
N ARG A 453 -7.18 12.69 -1.72
CA ARG A 453 -6.42 12.98 -0.50
C ARG A 453 -4.98 12.46 -0.60
N TRP A 454 -4.83 11.17 -0.90
CA TRP A 454 -3.54 10.49 -0.92
C TRP A 454 -2.69 10.89 -2.12
N LEU A 455 -3.31 11.04 -3.30
CA LEU A 455 -2.59 11.43 -4.51
C LEU A 455 -2.12 12.89 -4.46
N ASN A 456 -2.86 13.80 -3.81
CA ASN A 456 -2.35 15.15 -3.63
C ASN A 456 -1.09 15.19 -2.78
N HIS A 457 -0.99 14.35 -1.75
CA HIS A 457 0.23 14.21 -0.96
C HIS A 457 1.36 13.53 -1.75
N LEU A 458 1.07 12.42 -2.43
CA LEU A 458 2.08 11.64 -3.15
C LEU A 458 2.65 12.33 -4.39
N LEU A 459 1.88 13.21 -5.02
CA LEU A 459 2.29 13.96 -6.21
C LEU A 459 2.84 15.34 -5.87
N ASP A 460 2.85 15.73 -4.59
CA ASP A 460 3.41 17.01 -4.17
C ASP A 460 4.92 17.06 -4.49
N GLY A 461 5.37 18.19 -5.03
CA GLY A 461 6.77 18.37 -5.46
C GLY A 461 7.18 17.62 -6.75
N CYS A 462 6.28 16.94 -7.46
CA CYS A 462 6.59 16.43 -8.81
C CYS A 462 6.66 17.58 -9.83
N GLU A 463 7.88 17.96 -10.24
CA GLU A 463 8.08 18.86 -11.38
C GLU A 463 7.42 18.25 -12.62
N THR A 464 6.43 18.95 -13.17
CA THR A 464 5.72 18.52 -14.37
C THR A 464 6.01 19.47 -15.51
N GLU A 465 6.42 18.94 -16.67
CA GLU A 465 6.88 19.69 -17.86
C GLU A 465 5.85 20.65 -18.48
N LEU A 466 4.65 20.78 -17.90
CA LEU A 466 3.57 21.66 -18.37
C LEU A 466 3.49 22.99 -17.60
N GLU A 467 4.61 23.56 -17.15
CA GLU A 467 4.68 24.93 -16.58
C GLU A 467 4.43 26.06 -17.61
N ASN A 468 3.78 25.78 -18.73
CA ASN A 468 3.45 26.81 -19.72
C ASN A 468 2.04 27.36 -19.52
N GLY A 469 1.95 28.39 -18.68
CA GLY A 469 0.88 29.39 -18.72
C GLY A 469 0.15 29.55 -17.39
N GLY A 470 0.31 30.73 -16.77
CA GLY A 470 -0.18 31.11 -15.43
C GLY A 470 -1.70 31.21 -15.26
N ASP A 471 -2.47 30.25 -15.77
CA ASP A 471 -3.92 30.10 -15.56
C ASP A 471 -4.27 29.05 -14.49
N ASN A 472 -3.29 28.26 -14.00
CA ASN A 472 -3.51 27.09 -13.12
C ASN A 472 -2.68 27.09 -11.82
N ALA A 473 -2.19 28.24 -11.34
CA ALA A 473 -1.35 28.30 -10.13
C ALA A 473 -2.03 27.74 -8.86
N ASP A 474 -3.36 27.71 -8.81
CA ASP A 474 -4.14 27.20 -7.67
C ASP A 474 -4.57 25.72 -7.81
N MET A 475 -4.12 25.01 -8.86
CA MET A 475 -4.55 23.64 -9.11
C MET A 475 -3.76 22.65 -8.23
N THR A 476 -4.46 21.68 -7.65
CA THR A 476 -3.86 20.64 -6.81
C THR A 476 -2.88 19.76 -7.60
N PRO A 477 -1.91 19.08 -6.95
CA PRO A 477 -1.01 18.16 -7.63
C PRO A 477 -1.74 17.06 -8.44
N LEU A 478 -2.82 16.51 -7.87
CA LEU A 478 -3.69 15.59 -8.61
C LEU A 478 -4.36 16.29 -9.80
N GLY A 479 -4.90 17.49 -9.62
CA GLY A 479 -5.52 18.26 -10.71
C GLY A 479 -4.57 18.41 -11.91
N HIS A 480 -3.31 18.76 -11.64
CA HIS A 480 -2.26 18.86 -12.66
C HIS A 480 -2.00 17.51 -13.35
N CYS A 481 -1.87 16.44 -12.59
CA CYS A 481 -1.70 15.09 -13.13
C CYS A 481 -2.86 14.68 -14.05
N LEU A 482 -4.11 14.87 -13.62
CA LEU A 482 -5.29 14.55 -14.42
C LEU A 482 -5.36 15.39 -15.69
N LEU A 483 -4.98 16.68 -15.60
CA LEU A 483 -4.90 17.56 -16.76
C LEU A 483 -3.89 17.04 -17.80
N ILE A 484 -2.72 16.56 -17.37
CA ILE A 484 -1.71 15.95 -18.25
C ILE A 484 -2.28 14.71 -18.95
N LEU A 485 -2.87 13.79 -18.19
CA LEU A 485 -3.44 12.54 -18.74
C LEU A 485 -4.54 12.82 -19.77
N ILE A 486 -5.44 13.76 -19.46
CA ILE A 486 -6.52 14.15 -20.38
C ILE A 486 -5.95 14.88 -21.60
N THR A 487 -4.92 15.70 -21.44
CA THR A 487 -4.29 16.40 -22.57
C THR A 487 -3.61 15.41 -23.52
N HIS A 488 -2.82 14.47 -23.00
CA HIS A 488 -2.24 13.40 -23.81
C HIS A 488 -3.29 12.56 -24.53
N LEU A 489 -4.40 12.24 -23.85
CA LEU A 489 -5.52 11.57 -24.49
C LEU A 489 -6.08 12.38 -25.66
N LEU A 490 -6.37 13.67 -25.45
CA LEU A 490 -6.96 14.52 -26.48
C LEU A 490 -6.02 14.69 -27.67
N ASP A 491 -4.73 14.92 -27.45
CA ASP A 491 -3.73 15.02 -28.51
C ASP A 491 -3.64 13.70 -29.30
N LYS A 492 -3.69 12.56 -28.61
CA LYS A 492 -3.70 11.25 -29.25
C LYS A 492 -4.96 11.02 -30.09
N ILE A 493 -6.11 11.49 -29.62
CA ILE A 493 -7.37 11.43 -30.38
C ILE A 493 -7.31 12.36 -31.60
N GLU A 494 -6.66 13.52 -31.52
CA GLU A 494 -6.39 14.37 -32.69
C GLU A 494 -5.50 13.67 -33.73
N ASP A 495 -4.46 12.96 -33.30
CA ASP A 495 -3.64 12.15 -34.20
C ASP A 495 -4.43 11.02 -34.86
N LYS A 496 -5.29 10.34 -34.09
CA LYS A 496 -6.14 9.27 -34.60
C LYS A 496 -7.23 9.77 -35.55
N ALA A 497 -7.68 11.02 -35.40
CA ALA A 497 -8.60 11.63 -36.35
C ALA A 497 -7.98 11.73 -37.75
N LYS A 498 -6.67 11.94 -37.87
CA LYS A 498 -5.96 12.02 -39.16
C LYS A 498 -5.98 10.70 -39.96
N LEU A 499 -6.43 9.60 -39.36
CA LEU A 499 -6.57 8.30 -40.03
C LEU A 499 -7.85 8.20 -40.88
N TYR A 500 -8.79 9.14 -40.76
CA TYR A 500 -9.97 9.18 -41.62
C TYR A 500 -9.71 10.04 -42.85
N ASP A 501 -10.04 9.55 -44.04
CA ASP A 501 -9.85 10.30 -45.28
C ASP A 501 -10.79 11.52 -45.39
N ASP A 502 -12.02 11.41 -44.86
CA ASP A 502 -13.03 12.46 -44.91
C ASP A 502 -12.88 13.45 -43.75
N GLU A 503 -12.51 14.70 -44.04
CA GLU A 503 -12.36 15.79 -43.05
C GLU A 503 -13.64 16.01 -42.23
N ALA A 504 -14.83 15.83 -42.81
CA ALA A 504 -16.07 15.95 -42.07
C ALA A 504 -16.23 14.81 -41.04
N LEU A 505 -15.84 13.57 -41.39
CA LEU A 505 -15.82 12.46 -40.45
C LEU A 505 -14.77 12.64 -39.35
N GLN A 506 -13.61 13.23 -39.67
CA GLN A 506 -12.62 13.62 -38.66
C GLN A 506 -13.24 14.53 -37.59
N ASN A 507 -14.00 15.55 -38.03
CA ASN A 507 -14.69 16.47 -37.12
C ASN A 507 -15.78 15.77 -36.29
N ILE A 508 -16.57 14.85 -36.87
CA ILE A 508 -17.55 14.05 -36.11
C ILE A 508 -16.85 13.21 -35.02
N PHE A 509 -15.77 12.52 -35.38
CA PHE A 509 -14.98 11.72 -34.45
C PHE A 509 -14.41 12.56 -33.30
N LEU A 510 -13.84 13.72 -33.61
CA LEU A 510 -13.32 14.66 -32.61
C LEU A 510 -14.42 15.18 -31.67
N MET A 511 -15.59 15.53 -32.21
CA MET A 511 -16.73 15.95 -31.39
C MET A 511 -17.20 14.84 -30.45
N ASN A 512 -17.40 13.62 -30.95
CA ASN A 512 -17.87 12.49 -30.13
C ASN A 512 -16.94 12.24 -28.93
N ASN A 513 -15.63 12.21 -29.17
CA ASN A 513 -14.65 11.94 -28.12
C ASN A 513 -14.51 13.12 -27.14
N LEU A 514 -14.40 14.35 -27.64
CA LEU A 514 -14.27 15.52 -26.78
C LEU A 514 -15.54 15.78 -25.95
N TRP A 515 -16.72 15.55 -26.54
CA TRP A 515 -17.99 15.64 -25.82
C TRP A 515 -18.06 14.62 -24.70
N TYR A 516 -17.71 13.36 -24.98
CA TYR A 516 -17.66 12.31 -23.96
C TYR A 516 -16.76 12.69 -22.79
N VAL A 517 -15.54 13.18 -23.07
CA VAL A 517 -14.61 13.67 -22.03
C VAL A 517 -15.24 14.79 -21.21
N VAL A 518 -15.84 15.79 -21.86
CA VAL A 518 -16.48 16.93 -21.19
C VAL A 518 -17.65 16.49 -20.31
N GLN A 519 -18.48 15.55 -20.75
CA GLN A 519 -19.59 15.06 -19.93
C GLN A 519 -19.08 14.28 -18.72
N LYS A 520 -18.13 13.36 -18.92
CA LYS A 520 -17.52 12.62 -17.80
C LYS A 520 -16.92 13.52 -16.73
N ILE A 521 -16.31 14.64 -17.12
CA ILE A 521 -15.77 15.62 -16.18
C ILE A 521 -16.89 16.37 -15.45
N LYS A 522 -17.98 16.76 -16.13
CA LYS A 522 -19.11 17.46 -15.50
C LYS A 522 -19.85 16.57 -14.49
N ASP A 523 -19.95 15.28 -14.77
CA ASP A 523 -20.72 14.32 -13.97
C ASP A 523 -19.94 13.77 -12.76
N SER A 524 -18.76 14.33 -12.46
CA SER A 524 -17.88 13.85 -11.40
C SER A 524 -17.16 14.99 -10.69
N GLU A 525 -16.47 14.65 -9.60
CA GLU A 525 -15.63 15.58 -8.84
C GLU A 525 -14.47 16.15 -9.67
N LEU A 526 -14.19 15.58 -10.86
CA LEU A 526 -13.24 16.13 -11.82
C LEU A 526 -13.55 17.58 -12.22
N LYS A 527 -14.83 18.00 -12.14
CA LYS A 527 -15.22 19.39 -12.40
C LYS A 527 -14.55 20.37 -11.43
N SER A 528 -14.46 20.04 -10.14
CA SER A 528 -13.83 20.93 -9.16
C SER A 528 -12.31 20.98 -9.34
N LEU A 529 -11.70 19.85 -9.73
CA LEU A 529 -10.25 19.75 -9.94
C LEU A 529 -9.76 20.49 -11.19
N LEU A 530 -10.52 20.46 -12.30
CA LEU A 530 -10.11 21.09 -13.58
C LEU A 530 -10.69 22.50 -13.80
N GLY A 531 -11.77 22.84 -13.10
CA GLY A 531 -12.40 24.16 -13.15
C GLY A 531 -13.27 24.44 -14.40
N ASP A 532 -14.18 25.41 -14.25
CA ASP A 532 -15.16 25.76 -15.30
C ASP A 532 -14.52 26.37 -16.56
N ASN A 533 -13.34 26.99 -16.43
CA ASN A 533 -12.60 27.60 -17.53
C ASN A 533 -12.16 26.55 -18.56
N TRP A 534 -11.63 25.42 -18.08
CA TRP A 534 -11.26 24.29 -18.93
C TRP A 534 -12.46 23.78 -19.73
N ILE A 535 -13.60 23.58 -19.05
CA ILE A 535 -14.82 23.08 -19.69
C ILE A 535 -15.36 24.10 -20.72
N ARG A 536 -15.30 25.41 -20.41
CA ARG A 536 -15.68 26.47 -21.36
C ARG A 536 -14.79 26.44 -22.62
N LYS A 537 -13.46 26.32 -22.45
CA LYS A 537 -12.50 26.21 -23.56
C LYS A 537 -12.80 24.99 -24.44
N ARG A 538 -13.02 23.82 -23.84
CA ARG A 538 -13.36 22.60 -24.59
C ARG A 538 -14.72 22.66 -25.29
N ARG A 539 -15.74 23.27 -24.69
CA ARG A 539 -17.01 23.57 -25.37
C ARG A 539 -16.83 24.46 -26.60
N GLY A 540 -15.94 25.45 -26.53
CA GLY A 540 -15.56 26.26 -27.69
C GLY A 540 -14.92 25.44 -28.81
N GLN A 541 -14.05 24.49 -28.45
CA GLN A 541 -13.42 23.56 -29.39
C GLN A 541 -14.44 22.62 -30.06
N ILE A 542 -15.43 22.11 -29.33
CA ILE A 542 -16.56 21.32 -29.91
C ILE A 542 -17.32 22.13 -30.97
N ARG A 543 -17.62 23.41 -30.69
CA ARG A 543 -18.28 24.31 -31.66
C ARG A 543 -17.43 24.55 -32.91
N ARG A 544 -16.10 24.62 -32.76
CA ARG A 544 -15.16 24.72 -33.88
C ARG A 544 -15.20 23.46 -34.75
N TYR A 545 -15.20 22.26 -34.16
CA TYR A 545 -15.34 21.01 -34.92
C TYR A 545 -16.71 20.91 -35.62
N SER A 546 -17.79 21.30 -34.96
CA SER A 546 -19.12 21.38 -35.59
C SER A 546 -19.13 22.31 -36.81
N THR A 547 -18.48 23.46 -36.70
CA THR A 547 -18.33 24.41 -37.82
C THR A 547 -17.45 23.82 -38.94
N GLY A 548 -16.38 23.11 -38.58
CA GLY A 548 -15.51 22.38 -39.50
C GLY A 548 -16.28 21.33 -40.29
N TYR A 549 -17.03 20.47 -39.60
CA TYR A 549 -17.92 19.47 -40.20
C TYR A 549 -18.91 20.12 -41.19
N LEU A 550 -19.59 21.19 -40.78
CA LEU A 550 -20.57 21.87 -41.63
C LEU A 550 -19.93 22.41 -42.90
N ARG A 551 -18.74 23.00 -42.79
CA ARG A 551 -17.98 23.51 -43.93
C ARG A 551 -17.57 22.36 -44.87
N SER A 552 -16.97 21.30 -44.35
CA SER A 552 -16.44 20.21 -45.19
C SER A 552 -17.56 19.38 -45.84
N SER A 553 -18.68 19.16 -45.15
CA SER A 553 -19.83 18.40 -45.70
C SER A 553 -20.74 19.23 -46.60
N TRP A 554 -21.15 20.43 -46.16
CA TRP A 554 -22.28 21.14 -46.79
C TRP A 554 -21.87 22.17 -47.83
N THR A 555 -20.60 22.53 -47.94
CA THR A 555 -20.15 23.55 -48.91
C THR A 555 -20.52 23.18 -50.35
N ARG A 556 -20.39 21.91 -50.77
CA ARG A 556 -20.77 21.47 -52.12
C ARG A 556 -22.27 21.57 -52.39
N VAL A 557 -23.09 21.16 -51.41
CA VAL A 557 -24.56 21.24 -51.48
C VAL A 557 -25.01 22.70 -51.52
N LEU A 558 -24.50 23.54 -50.62
CA LEU A 558 -24.83 24.95 -50.54
C LEU A 558 -24.34 25.75 -51.76
N ALA A 559 -23.22 25.37 -52.38
CA ALA A 559 -22.74 25.99 -53.62
C ALA A 559 -23.74 25.84 -54.78
N CYS A 560 -24.49 24.74 -54.82
CA CYS A 560 -25.53 24.52 -55.83
C CYS A 560 -26.71 25.52 -55.69
N LEU A 561 -26.91 26.08 -54.49
CA LEU A 561 -28.00 26.99 -54.14
C LEU A 561 -27.65 28.47 -54.28
N ARG A 562 -26.43 28.81 -54.72
CA ARG A 562 -26.01 30.20 -54.94
C ARG A 562 -26.47 30.72 -56.29
N ASP A 563 -26.75 32.03 -56.34
CA ASP A 563 -27.17 32.73 -57.57
C ASP A 563 -26.00 32.98 -58.55
N ASP A 564 -24.76 32.82 -58.10
CA ASP A 564 -23.56 33.10 -58.89
C ASP A 564 -23.51 32.24 -60.16
N GLY A 565 -23.39 32.88 -61.33
CA GLY A 565 -23.31 32.22 -62.63
C GLY A 565 -24.66 31.90 -63.28
N LEU A 566 -25.78 32.30 -62.68
CA LEU A 566 -27.07 32.32 -63.39
C LEU A 566 -27.12 33.52 -64.35
N PRO A 567 -27.61 33.37 -65.59
CA PRO A 567 -27.76 34.48 -66.51
C PRO A 567 -28.66 35.58 -65.91
N GLN A 568 -28.06 36.71 -65.52
CA GLN A 568 -28.81 37.88 -65.04
C GLN A 568 -29.45 38.54 -66.26
N THR A 569 -30.73 38.23 -66.45
CA THR A 569 -31.74 38.98 -67.21
C THR A 569 -31.22 39.75 -68.44
N THR A 570 -31.37 39.18 -69.64
CA THR A 570 -31.71 39.89 -70.91
C THR A 570 -31.61 39.04 -72.20
N GLY A 571 -31.20 37.76 -72.16
CA GLY A 571 -30.93 37.00 -73.40
C GLY A 571 -31.92 35.90 -73.82
N SER A 572 -32.29 34.97 -72.94
CA SER A 572 -33.19 33.86 -73.30
C SER A 572 -33.72 33.11 -72.07
N SER A 573 -35.04 33.02 -71.91
CA SER A 573 -35.71 32.19 -70.88
C SER A 573 -35.24 30.72 -70.93
N SER A 574 -34.80 30.25 -72.11
CA SER A 574 -34.32 28.88 -72.31
C SER A 574 -32.96 28.61 -71.65
N ALA A 575 -32.02 29.56 -71.69
CA ALA A 575 -30.68 29.43 -71.12
C ALA A 575 -30.72 29.43 -69.58
N LEU A 576 -31.54 30.31 -68.99
CA LEU A 576 -31.77 30.31 -67.54
C LEU A 576 -32.42 29.00 -67.07
N LYS A 577 -33.44 28.50 -67.80
CA LYS A 577 -34.08 27.21 -67.50
C LYS A 577 -33.09 26.05 -67.60
N ALA A 578 -32.18 26.05 -68.58
CA ALA A 578 -31.15 25.02 -68.72
C ALA A 578 -30.16 25.04 -67.55
N ALA A 579 -29.64 26.22 -67.18
CA ALA A 579 -28.74 26.39 -66.04
C ALA A 579 -29.40 25.99 -64.71
N LEU A 580 -30.67 26.36 -64.47
CA LEU A 580 -31.41 25.97 -63.28
C LEU A 580 -31.63 24.45 -63.22
N LYS A 581 -31.98 23.81 -64.34
CA LYS A 581 -32.11 22.35 -64.43
C LYS A 581 -30.81 21.63 -64.06
N GLU A 582 -29.66 22.17 -64.48
CA GLU A 582 -28.36 21.64 -64.13
C GLU A 582 -28.05 21.82 -62.64
N ARG A 583 -28.31 23.01 -62.07
CA ARG A 583 -28.13 23.27 -60.64
C ARG A 583 -28.96 22.36 -59.75
N PHE A 584 -30.23 22.14 -60.07
CA PHE A 584 -31.10 21.23 -59.33
C PHE A 584 -30.63 19.77 -59.43
N LYS A 585 -30.13 19.33 -60.60
CA LYS A 585 -29.52 18.00 -60.74
C LYS A 585 -28.26 17.85 -59.89
N SER A 586 -27.37 18.84 -59.93
CA SER A 586 -26.13 18.84 -59.14
C SER A 586 -26.43 18.86 -57.64
N PHE A 587 -27.45 19.62 -57.21
CA PHE A 587 -27.94 19.59 -55.84
C PHE A 587 -28.45 18.20 -55.45
N ASN A 588 -29.34 17.59 -56.23
CA ASN A 588 -29.90 16.28 -55.92
C ASN A 588 -28.79 15.21 -55.78
N LEU A 589 -27.81 15.20 -56.69
CA LEU A 589 -26.69 14.27 -56.63
C LEU A 589 -25.80 14.51 -55.39
N ALA A 590 -25.43 15.76 -55.13
CA ALA A 590 -24.59 16.10 -53.98
C ALA A 590 -25.30 15.82 -52.64
N TYR A 591 -26.60 16.09 -52.57
CA TYR A 591 -27.40 15.85 -51.37
C TYR A 591 -27.67 14.36 -51.15
N GLU A 592 -27.91 13.55 -52.18
CA GLU A 592 -28.06 12.09 -52.06
C GLU A 592 -26.78 11.42 -51.55
N GLU A 593 -25.63 11.84 -52.07
CA GLU A 593 -24.31 11.37 -51.62
C GLU A 593 -24.07 11.74 -50.15
N LEU A 594 -24.40 12.98 -49.78
CA LEU A 594 -24.30 13.47 -48.41
C LEU A 594 -25.24 12.71 -47.47
N TYR A 595 -26.51 12.54 -47.86
CA TYR A 595 -27.51 11.84 -47.06
C TYR A 595 -27.07 10.42 -46.75
N ARG A 596 -26.66 9.66 -47.79
CA ARG A 596 -26.15 8.28 -47.63
C ARG A 596 -24.95 8.20 -46.68
N THR A 597 -24.06 9.18 -46.76
CA THR A 597 -22.84 9.22 -45.95
C THR A 597 -23.15 9.57 -44.49
N GLN A 598 -23.99 10.59 -44.25
CA GLN A 598 -24.29 11.09 -42.90
C GLN A 598 -25.26 10.19 -42.12
N THR A 599 -26.15 9.45 -42.78
CA THR A 599 -26.97 8.42 -42.11
C THR A 599 -26.13 7.24 -41.61
N ALA A 600 -25.02 6.95 -42.30
CA ALA A 600 -24.10 5.88 -41.94
C ALA A 600 -23.16 6.24 -40.77
N TRP A 601 -22.94 7.53 -40.52
CA TRP A 601 -22.16 8.01 -39.37
C TRP A 601 -22.97 7.93 -38.09
N LYS A 602 -22.28 7.96 -36.94
CA LYS A 602 -22.92 7.84 -35.63
C LYS A 602 -22.42 8.90 -34.67
N VAL A 603 -23.33 9.75 -34.19
CA VAL A 603 -23.09 10.65 -33.06
C VAL A 603 -23.69 10.01 -31.83
N VAL A 604 -22.84 9.51 -30.93
CA VAL A 604 -23.27 8.61 -29.85
C VAL A 604 -24.18 9.31 -28.85
N ASP A 605 -23.83 10.53 -28.48
CA ASP A 605 -24.58 11.32 -27.50
C ASP A 605 -25.83 11.97 -28.15
N PRO A 606 -27.03 11.79 -27.56
CA PRO A 606 -28.27 12.28 -28.15
C PRO A 606 -28.38 13.80 -28.14
N GLN A 607 -27.83 14.48 -27.12
CA GLN A 607 -27.86 15.94 -27.03
C GLN A 607 -26.98 16.54 -28.12
N LEU A 608 -25.74 16.06 -28.27
CA LEU A 608 -24.84 16.51 -29.33
C LEU A 608 -25.43 16.23 -30.71
N ARG A 609 -26.09 15.08 -30.89
CA ARG A 609 -26.74 14.72 -32.14
C ARG A 609 -27.83 15.70 -32.51
N GLU A 610 -28.70 16.04 -31.56
CA GLU A 610 -29.79 16.98 -31.79
C GLU A 610 -29.28 18.40 -32.04
N GLU A 611 -28.28 18.86 -31.28
CA GLU A 611 -27.63 20.16 -31.51
C GLU A 611 -27.03 20.26 -32.94
N LEU A 612 -26.45 19.17 -33.45
CA LEU A 612 -25.97 19.10 -34.84
C LEU A 612 -27.11 19.13 -35.86
N LYS A 613 -28.19 18.37 -35.64
CA LYS A 613 -29.38 18.37 -36.52
C LYS A 613 -30.03 19.74 -36.61
N ILE A 614 -30.17 20.43 -35.47
CA ILE A 614 -30.65 21.82 -35.41
C ILE A 614 -29.71 22.74 -36.19
N SER A 615 -28.40 22.66 -35.94
CA SER A 615 -27.42 23.53 -36.62
C SER A 615 -27.39 23.34 -38.15
N ILE A 616 -27.57 22.10 -38.62
CA ILE A 616 -27.72 21.79 -40.05
C ILE A 616 -29.00 22.45 -40.59
N SER A 617 -30.12 22.25 -39.90
CA SER A 617 -31.44 22.75 -40.30
C SER A 617 -31.44 24.28 -40.41
N GLU A 618 -30.88 24.97 -39.43
CA GLU A 618 -30.76 26.43 -39.38
C GLU A 618 -29.94 27.01 -40.56
N LYS A 619 -28.92 26.29 -41.03
CA LYS A 619 -28.04 26.78 -42.10
C LYS A 619 -28.50 26.36 -43.49
N VAL A 620 -29.11 25.18 -43.63
CA VAL A 620 -29.44 24.59 -44.94
C VAL A 620 -30.86 24.92 -45.36
N LEU A 621 -31.84 24.82 -44.46
CA LEU A 621 -33.25 24.99 -44.82
C LEU A 621 -33.57 26.40 -45.33
N PRO A 622 -33.06 27.51 -44.74
CA PRO A 622 -33.33 28.84 -45.28
C PRO A 622 -32.77 29.03 -46.70
N ALA A 623 -31.56 28.51 -46.96
CA ALA A 623 -30.94 28.57 -48.28
C ALA A 623 -31.76 27.78 -49.30
N TYR A 624 -32.20 26.57 -48.95
CA TYR A 624 -32.99 25.71 -49.82
C TYR A 624 -34.39 26.27 -50.08
N ARG A 625 -35.13 26.68 -49.03
CA ARG A 625 -36.45 27.32 -49.13
C ARG A 625 -36.41 28.56 -50.01
N SER A 626 -35.38 29.39 -49.84
CA SER A 626 -35.20 30.60 -50.66
C SER A 626 -34.93 30.28 -52.12
N PHE A 627 -34.05 29.31 -52.41
CA PHE A 627 -33.72 28.92 -53.79
C PHE A 627 -34.91 28.28 -54.52
N VAL A 628 -35.61 27.34 -53.87
CA VAL A 628 -36.82 26.71 -54.42
C VAL A 628 -37.90 27.77 -54.61
N GLY A 629 -38.20 28.60 -53.61
CA GLY A 629 -39.24 29.63 -53.70
C GLY A 629 -39.01 30.60 -54.87
N ARG A 630 -37.75 30.98 -55.15
CA ARG A 630 -37.40 31.89 -56.25
C ARG A 630 -37.50 31.27 -57.64
N PHE A 631 -37.13 29.99 -57.79
CA PHE A 631 -36.96 29.37 -59.11
C PHE A 631 -37.99 28.29 -59.48
N ARG A 632 -38.85 27.87 -58.54
CA ARG A 632 -39.90 26.85 -58.77
C ARG A 632 -40.80 27.20 -59.96
N GLY A 633 -41.35 28.42 -59.99
CA GLY A 633 -42.25 28.87 -61.06
C GLY A 633 -41.60 28.94 -62.45
N GLN A 634 -40.27 29.04 -62.54
CA GLN A 634 -39.53 29.03 -63.81
C GLN A 634 -39.44 27.61 -64.42
N LEU A 635 -39.68 26.57 -63.63
CA LEU A 635 -39.57 25.16 -64.03
C LEU A 635 -40.93 24.47 -64.18
N GLU A 636 -41.99 24.96 -63.52
CA GLU A 636 -43.34 24.35 -63.49
C GLU A 636 -44.01 24.20 -64.89
N GLY A 637 -43.54 24.92 -65.92
CA GLY A 637 -44.07 24.84 -67.28
C GLY A 637 -43.52 23.71 -68.17
N GLY A 638 -42.68 22.79 -67.66
CA GLY A 638 -42.01 21.76 -68.48
C GLY A 638 -42.43 20.32 -68.16
N ARG A 639 -42.66 19.48 -69.20
CA ARG A 639 -42.71 18.01 -69.04
C ARG A 639 -41.40 17.56 -68.35
N ASN A 640 -41.50 16.90 -67.19
CA ASN A 640 -40.39 16.42 -66.32
C ASN A 640 -39.98 17.31 -65.12
N PHE A 641 -40.82 18.23 -64.65
CA PHE A 641 -40.56 19.06 -63.45
C PHE A 641 -40.10 18.26 -62.20
N ALA A 642 -40.76 17.15 -61.89
CA ALA A 642 -40.44 16.28 -60.74
C ALA A 642 -39.05 15.63 -60.80
N LYS A 643 -38.40 15.60 -61.98
CA LYS A 643 -37.03 15.10 -62.14
C LYS A 643 -35.98 16.08 -61.62
N TYR A 644 -36.33 17.37 -61.50
CA TYR A 644 -35.40 18.43 -61.11
C TYR A 644 -35.61 18.83 -59.66
N ILE A 645 -36.85 19.11 -59.25
CA ILE A 645 -37.17 19.35 -57.84
C ILE A 645 -37.65 18.03 -57.24
N LYS A 646 -36.69 17.24 -56.73
CA LYS A 646 -36.94 15.91 -56.15
C LYS A 646 -37.38 15.97 -54.69
N TYR A 647 -36.93 16.99 -53.97
CA TYR A 647 -37.19 17.18 -52.55
C TYR A 647 -37.97 18.47 -52.34
N ASN A 648 -39.03 18.44 -51.54
CA ASN A 648 -39.63 19.64 -50.97
C ASN A 648 -38.83 20.07 -49.73
N PRO A 649 -38.95 21.34 -49.28
CA PRO A 649 -38.28 21.78 -48.07
C PRO A 649 -38.60 20.93 -46.83
N GLU A 650 -39.83 20.42 -46.73
CA GLU A 650 -40.26 19.50 -45.66
C GLU A 650 -39.58 18.13 -45.77
N ASP A 651 -39.32 17.64 -47.00
CA ASP A 651 -38.62 16.37 -47.21
C ASP A 651 -37.16 16.47 -46.73
N VAL A 652 -36.48 17.58 -47.04
CA VAL A 652 -35.11 17.84 -46.57
C VAL A 652 -35.05 17.94 -45.04
N GLU A 653 -36.04 18.57 -44.42
CA GLU A 653 -36.15 18.70 -42.96
C GLU A 653 -36.35 17.34 -42.30
N ASN A 654 -37.28 16.52 -42.80
CA ASN A 654 -37.51 15.16 -42.30
C ASN A 654 -36.26 14.27 -42.48
N GLN A 655 -35.55 14.41 -43.60
CA GLN A 655 -34.34 13.64 -43.87
C GLN A 655 -33.16 14.04 -42.97
N VAL A 656 -33.05 15.31 -42.57
CA VAL A 656 -32.05 15.73 -41.58
C VAL A 656 -32.27 15.02 -40.24
N SER A 657 -33.51 14.70 -39.89
CA SER A 657 -33.82 13.94 -38.67
C SER A 657 -33.22 12.52 -38.66
N ASP A 658 -32.90 11.94 -39.82
CA ASP A 658 -32.28 10.61 -39.94
C ASP A 658 -30.75 10.62 -39.77
N PHE A 659 -30.12 11.80 -39.74
CA PHE A 659 -28.67 11.89 -39.69
C PHE A 659 -28.08 11.37 -38.38
N PHE A 660 -26.90 10.77 -38.50
CA PHE A 660 -26.06 10.31 -37.40
C PHE A 660 -26.64 9.18 -36.54
N GLU A 661 -27.67 8.49 -37.03
CA GLU A 661 -28.28 7.34 -36.36
C GLU A 661 -27.45 6.05 -36.53
N GLY A 662 -26.43 6.03 -37.40
CA GLY A 662 -25.60 4.85 -37.68
C GLY A 662 -26.31 3.77 -38.49
N LYS A 663 -27.39 4.12 -39.18
CA LYS A 663 -28.16 3.19 -40.03
C LYS A 663 -27.46 3.07 -41.38
N LYS A 664 -26.98 1.88 -41.73
CA LYS A 664 -26.65 1.57 -43.13
C LYS A 664 -27.96 1.46 -43.89
N LEU A 665 -28.22 2.38 -44.82
CA LEU A 665 -29.27 2.18 -45.82
C LEU A 665 -28.94 0.88 -46.56
N ASN A 666 -29.84 -0.11 -46.50
CA ASN A 666 -29.74 -1.31 -47.32
C ASN A 666 -29.65 -0.85 -48.78
N ALA A 667 -28.54 -1.19 -49.43
CA ALA A 667 -28.23 -0.80 -50.80
C ALA A 667 -29.21 -1.36 -51.81
#